data_AF-A0A948D1P8-F1
#
_entry.id   AF-A0A948D1P8-F1
#
_cell.length_a   1.000
_cell.length_b   1.000
_cell.length_c   1.000
_cell.angle_alpha   90.00
_cell.angle_beta   90.00
_cell.angle_gamma   90.00
#
_symmetry.space_group_name_H-M   'P 1'
#
loop_
_entity.id
_entity.type
_entity.pdbx_description
1 polymer ?
#
loop_
_entity_poly.entity_id
_entity_poly.type
_entity_poly.pdbx_seq_one_letter_code
_entity_poly.pdbx_strand_id
1 'polypeptide(L)'
;EYDCSSEIWTCSVDQTACEVGFGCDEECQCVARPTITSRFPEDGQVDVCRNTVIEVEFDQAMESGSINYDTFQLYLGNSNDGDPCIDDTECRSSVCSPDTLTCVGDYVSGSFDHNNSYTFQYRPGLLIRNAIYHIQVVGDDELGVLSENGFSLVANADWSFTVIDTEDVCQLTSVEIDPGYRLYTFEGETQDYTVNTYYYTQPIDLIPGIYEWTYDWSSDNDTIVTIPPASVLRDVVGTAQNRSDETFINVDVEVISVGYEKTLSDDSKAVVELCENPWPVEDWPYNDDPTNFSVWYCRDEGLPAFTEVVAVDGPDLEPEILREVFFTGLQLCEGTRVDCSAVEFGGPGPEICEEYTSTCVTSEDAIGIRVMKNTEKYTPKLWFTKGLPDEIIGSAKNEEDIDGYLYMTVGRTKYVGATNLVAPSLYANMYLISYNQEASDITKDIYKEMVRNWKFNTNVVDYSDKEKLENDMKRMGWLHDVRDAAQNLYANEGYFPDLATGSYIPNRSTSAWDQSWGTTLGNQFGKRLPVDPRNVFNTESCPASEGYNPATCWDPEESVEQFGEEGGRFTCVLPGSNVLMYKNKPQDSSHVACDSDGDTPECDPNSAMCPGDEYCDASDCTCRQKVELYANLEYASDWVTGLVNPCSDQTFSTCACFNYSELVSPE
;
A
#
# COMPACT_ATOMS: atom_id res chain seq x y z
N GLU A 1 27.24 -35.22 -3.27
CA GLU A 1 28.19 -36.13 -2.58
C GLU A 1 29.50 -35.39 -2.32
N TYR A 2 30.26 -35.79 -1.29
CA TYR A 2 31.56 -35.17 -0.97
C TYR A 2 32.66 -35.72 -1.91
N ASP A 3 33.15 -34.91 -2.85
CA ASP A 3 34.34 -35.25 -3.64
C ASP A 3 35.60 -34.97 -2.80
N CYS A 4 36.24 -36.05 -2.34
CA CYS A 4 37.48 -36.00 -1.55
C CYS A 4 38.70 -35.43 -2.31
N SER A 5 38.56 -34.96 -3.56
CA SER A 5 39.68 -34.49 -4.39
C SER A 5 39.74 -32.98 -4.64
N SER A 6 38.69 -32.20 -4.31
CA SER A 6 38.62 -30.77 -4.67
C SER A 6 38.31 -29.78 -3.53
N GLU A 7 38.02 -30.21 -2.30
CA GLU A 7 37.56 -29.33 -1.19
C GLU A 7 36.37 -28.40 -1.55
N ILE A 8 35.60 -28.73 -2.59
CA ILE A 8 34.42 -27.98 -3.03
C ILE A 8 33.19 -28.87 -2.84
N TRP A 9 32.12 -28.32 -2.27
CA TRP A 9 30.80 -28.96 -2.25
C TRP A 9 30.25 -28.96 -3.67
N THR A 10 29.75 -30.09 -4.16
CA THR A 10 29.01 -30.16 -5.42
C THR A 10 27.60 -30.65 -5.13
N CYS A 11 26.58 -29.89 -5.54
CA CYS A 11 25.19 -30.36 -5.59
C CYS A 11 25.16 -31.70 -6.31
N SER A 12 24.45 -32.66 -5.72
CA SER A 12 24.16 -33.91 -6.42
C SER A 12 23.30 -33.58 -7.64
N VAL A 13 23.57 -34.21 -8.79
CA VAL A 13 22.82 -34.03 -10.06
C VAL A 13 21.32 -34.35 -9.96
N ASP A 14 20.84 -34.79 -8.80
CA ASP A 14 19.45 -35.13 -8.50
C ASP A 14 18.78 -34.16 -7.50
N GLN A 15 19.42 -33.01 -7.15
CA GLN A 15 18.90 -32.00 -6.21
C GLN A 15 18.54 -32.53 -4.79
N THR A 16 18.81 -33.80 -4.47
CA THR A 16 18.36 -34.49 -3.24
C THR A 16 19.04 -34.05 -1.93
N ALA A 17 19.92 -33.04 -1.97
CA ALA A 17 20.65 -32.56 -0.78
C ALA A 17 19.85 -31.54 0.05
N CYS A 18 18.81 -30.94 -0.52
CA CYS A 18 17.99 -29.93 0.13
C CYS A 18 16.66 -30.51 0.64
N GLU A 19 16.07 -29.87 1.66
CA GLU A 19 14.75 -30.27 2.18
C GLU A 19 13.65 -30.04 1.11
N VAL A 20 12.51 -30.72 1.27
CA VAL A 20 11.36 -30.56 0.35
C VAL A 20 10.98 -29.07 0.29
N GLY A 21 10.86 -28.54 -0.93
CA GLY A 21 10.58 -27.13 -1.16
C GLY A 21 11.82 -26.26 -1.40
N PHE A 22 13.03 -26.83 -1.43
CA PHE A 22 14.26 -26.12 -1.71
C PHE A 22 15.01 -26.73 -2.91
N GLY A 23 15.65 -25.89 -3.71
CA GLY A 23 16.57 -26.24 -4.80
C GLY A 23 18.01 -25.92 -4.42
N CYS A 24 18.98 -26.56 -5.09
CA CYS A 24 20.41 -26.37 -4.84
C CYS A 24 21.00 -25.45 -5.92
N ASP A 25 21.52 -24.28 -5.55
CA ASP A 25 22.10 -23.33 -6.51
C ASP A 25 23.52 -23.71 -6.97
N GLU A 26 24.10 -22.91 -7.87
CA GLU A 26 25.46 -23.13 -8.39
C GLU A 26 26.55 -23.02 -7.32
N GLU A 27 26.25 -22.39 -6.17
CA GLU A 27 27.13 -22.23 -5.01
C GLU A 27 26.91 -23.31 -3.94
N CYS A 28 26.03 -24.29 -4.21
CA CYS A 28 25.63 -25.36 -3.31
C CYS A 28 24.90 -24.91 -2.04
N GLN A 29 24.14 -23.83 -2.12
CA GLN A 29 23.21 -23.39 -1.10
C GLN A 29 21.78 -23.86 -1.42
N CYS A 30 21.02 -24.15 -0.37
CA CYS A 30 19.61 -24.50 -0.51
C CYS A 30 18.77 -23.22 -0.56
N VAL A 31 18.16 -22.96 -1.71
CA VAL A 31 17.29 -21.80 -1.98
C VAL A 31 15.85 -22.27 -2.04
N ALA A 32 14.90 -21.51 -1.50
CA ALA A 32 13.48 -21.87 -1.55
C ALA A 32 12.99 -21.90 -3.00
N ARG A 33 12.25 -22.94 -3.38
CA ARG A 33 11.57 -23.02 -4.68
C ARG A 33 10.30 -22.18 -4.66
N PRO A 34 9.89 -21.61 -5.80
CA PRO A 34 8.67 -20.81 -5.85
C PRO A 34 7.43 -21.61 -5.46
N THR A 35 6.46 -20.95 -4.84
CA THR A 35 5.14 -21.47 -4.50
C THR A 35 4.04 -20.52 -4.96
N ILE A 36 2.85 -21.04 -5.23
CA ILE A 36 1.67 -20.23 -5.56
C ILE A 36 1.11 -19.66 -4.25
N THR A 37 1.09 -18.34 -4.13
CA THR A 37 0.54 -17.60 -2.96
C THR A 37 -0.95 -17.37 -3.11
N SER A 38 -1.40 -17.02 -4.32
CA SER A 38 -2.81 -16.78 -4.63
C SER A 38 -3.17 -17.29 -6.03
N ARG A 39 -4.45 -17.61 -6.25
CA ARG A 39 -4.97 -18.05 -7.55
C ARG A 39 -6.40 -17.59 -7.73
N PHE A 40 -6.73 -17.17 -8.95
CA PHE A 40 -8.08 -16.87 -9.38
C PHE A 40 -8.37 -17.54 -10.73
N PRO A 41 -9.53 -18.19 -10.92
CA PRO A 41 -10.51 -18.54 -9.89
C PRO A 41 -9.93 -19.46 -8.80
N GLU A 42 -10.52 -19.41 -7.60
CA GLU A 42 -10.16 -20.31 -6.50
C GLU A 42 -10.51 -21.78 -6.83
N ASP A 43 -9.88 -22.73 -6.12
CA ASP A 43 -10.20 -24.15 -6.33
C ASP A 43 -11.63 -24.49 -5.90
N GLY A 44 -12.39 -25.05 -6.83
CA GLY A 44 -13.80 -25.38 -6.68
C GLY A 44 -14.73 -24.17 -6.78
N GLN A 45 -14.25 -22.99 -7.17
CA GLN A 45 -15.09 -21.79 -7.27
C GLN A 45 -16.23 -22.01 -8.27
N VAL A 46 -17.43 -21.57 -7.90
CA VAL A 46 -18.63 -21.64 -8.74
C VAL A 46 -19.07 -20.23 -9.16
N ASP A 47 -19.96 -20.16 -10.13
CA ASP A 47 -20.50 -18.91 -10.67
C ASP A 47 -19.43 -17.93 -11.17
N VAL A 48 -18.34 -18.47 -11.72
CA VAL A 48 -17.26 -17.67 -12.32
C VAL A 48 -17.74 -17.03 -13.61
N CYS A 49 -17.36 -15.78 -13.84
CA CYS A 49 -17.69 -15.02 -15.02
C CYS A 49 -17.26 -15.72 -16.32
N ARG A 50 -18.09 -15.60 -17.36
CA ARG A 50 -17.77 -16.17 -18.69
C ARG A 50 -16.59 -15.50 -19.37
N ASN A 51 -16.32 -14.25 -19.04
CA ASN A 51 -15.20 -13.47 -19.53
C ASN A 51 -14.11 -13.31 -18.45
N THR A 52 -14.00 -14.29 -17.56
CA THR A 52 -12.97 -14.29 -16.51
C THR A 52 -11.58 -14.38 -17.11
N VAL A 53 -10.65 -13.69 -16.46
CA VAL A 53 -9.20 -13.95 -16.59
C VAL A 53 -8.83 -14.97 -15.51
N ILE A 54 -7.82 -15.78 -15.79
CA ILE A 54 -7.19 -16.64 -14.78
C ILE A 54 -5.92 -15.94 -14.33
N GLU A 55 -5.71 -15.84 -13.03
CA GLU A 55 -4.56 -15.17 -12.42
C GLU A 55 -3.88 -16.11 -11.43
N VAL A 56 -2.55 -16.09 -11.43
CA VAL A 56 -1.72 -16.88 -10.52
C VAL A 56 -0.60 -15.99 -9.99
N GLU A 57 -0.46 -15.96 -8.67
CA GLU A 57 0.56 -15.19 -7.97
C GLU A 57 1.55 -16.13 -7.27
N PHE A 58 2.82 -15.75 -7.25
CA PHE A 58 3.90 -16.52 -6.66
C PHE A 58 4.58 -15.75 -5.53
N ASP A 59 5.22 -16.47 -4.61
CA ASP A 59 6.04 -15.91 -3.54
C ASP A 59 7.41 -15.38 -4.01
N GLN A 60 7.75 -15.58 -5.28
CA GLN A 60 9.04 -15.25 -5.87
C GLN A 60 8.88 -14.76 -7.31
N ALA A 61 9.89 -14.03 -7.78
CA ALA A 61 9.98 -13.59 -9.17
C ALA A 61 10.14 -14.80 -10.11
N MET A 62 9.37 -14.82 -11.19
CA MET A 62 9.17 -15.90 -12.16
C MET A 62 9.74 -15.51 -13.52
N GLU A 63 10.33 -16.50 -14.20
CA GLU A 63 10.79 -16.32 -15.56
C GLU A 63 9.59 -16.45 -16.52
N SER A 64 9.29 -15.36 -17.23
CA SER A 64 8.12 -15.25 -18.12
C SER A 64 8.10 -16.25 -19.30
N GLY A 65 9.24 -16.56 -19.92
CA GLY A 65 9.32 -17.54 -21.01
C GLY A 65 9.01 -18.99 -20.61
N SER A 66 9.15 -19.33 -19.34
CA SER A 66 8.85 -20.63 -18.77
C SER A 66 7.34 -20.85 -18.59
N ILE A 67 6.54 -19.78 -18.61
CA ILE A 67 5.08 -19.81 -18.55
C ILE A 67 4.52 -19.80 -19.97
N ASN A 68 4.13 -20.97 -20.45
CA ASN A 68 3.67 -21.15 -21.83
C ASN A 68 2.69 -22.33 -21.89
N TYR A 69 2.24 -22.68 -23.10
CA TYR A 69 1.24 -23.74 -23.28
C TYR A 69 1.71 -25.15 -22.89
N ASP A 70 3.03 -25.37 -22.70
CA ASP A 70 3.55 -26.65 -22.21
C ASP A 70 3.53 -26.73 -20.68
N THR A 71 3.59 -25.59 -19.99
CA THR A 71 3.69 -25.50 -18.52
C THR A 71 2.42 -25.00 -17.83
N PHE A 72 1.51 -24.39 -18.59
CA PHE A 72 0.19 -23.97 -18.16
C PHE A 72 -0.89 -24.47 -19.12
N GLN A 73 -1.92 -25.14 -18.58
CA GLN A 73 -3.01 -25.69 -19.39
C GLN A 73 -4.37 -25.37 -18.75
N LEU A 74 -5.30 -24.89 -19.59
CA LEU A 74 -6.72 -24.76 -19.26
C LEU A 74 -7.52 -25.74 -20.12
N TYR A 75 -8.34 -26.59 -19.51
CA TYR A 75 -9.16 -27.56 -20.24
C TYR A 75 -10.56 -27.72 -19.66
N LEU A 76 -11.50 -28.14 -20.49
CA LEU A 76 -12.91 -28.31 -20.14
C LEU A 76 -13.14 -29.63 -19.36
N GLY A 77 -13.85 -29.58 -18.24
CA GLY A 77 -14.02 -30.73 -17.34
C GLY A 77 -15.03 -31.79 -17.82
N ASN A 78 -14.54 -32.98 -18.13
CA ASN A 78 -15.12 -34.34 -18.01
C ASN A 78 -14.39 -35.27 -19.00
N SER A 79 -13.17 -35.66 -18.61
CA SER A 79 -12.07 -36.29 -19.37
C SER A 79 -11.09 -35.25 -19.95
N ASN A 80 -9.80 -35.39 -19.62
CA ASN A 80 -8.72 -34.49 -20.01
C ASN A 80 -8.10 -34.93 -21.34
N ASP A 81 -7.47 -34.02 -22.08
CA ASP A 81 -6.59 -34.41 -23.18
C ASP A 81 -5.49 -35.35 -22.64
N GLY A 82 -5.27 -36.49 -23.28
CA GLY A 82 -4.40 -37.55 -22.78
C GLY A 82 -5.07 -38.61 -21.91
N ASP A 83 -6.31 -38.39 -21.44
CA ASP A 83 -7.04 -39.43 -20.70
C ASP A 83 -7.40 -40.60 -21.62
N PRO A 84 -7.25 -41.86 -21.15
CA PRO A 84 -7.57 -43.02 -21.95
C PRO A 84 -9.06 -43.03 -22.31
N CYS A 85 -9.35 -43.20 -23.61
CA CYS A 85 -10.68 -43.30 -24.16
C CYS A 85 -10.79 -44.50 -25.10
N ILE A 86 -12.00 -45.04 -25.19
CA ILE A 86 -12.37 -46.13 -26.08
C ILE A 86 -13.11 -45.59 -27.30
N ASP A 87 -13.87 -44.52 -27.13
CA ASP A 87 -14.57 -43.82 -28.21
C ASP A 87 -14.79 -42.33 -27.89
N ASP A 88 -15.21 -41.59 -28.91
CA ASP A 88 -15.46 -40.15 -28.85
C ASP A 88 -16.48 -39.75 -27.76
N THR A 89 -17.34 -40.66 -27.29
CA THR A 89 -18.36 -40.33 -26.28
C THR A 89 -17.80 -40.27 -24.86
N GLU A 90 -16.60 -40.82 -24.67
CA GLU A 90 -15.83 -40.74 -23.44
C GLU A 90 -15.00 -39.44 -23.36
N CYS A 91 -14.98 -38.64 -24.44
CA CYS A 91 -14.26 -37.37 -24.53
C CYS A 91 -15.23 -36.20 -24.72
N ARG A 92 -15.05 -35.11 -23.97
CA ARG A 92 -15.94 -33.94 -24.10
C ARG A 92 -15.69 -33.16 -25.40
N SER A 93 -14.46 -33.19 -25.93
CA SER A 93 -14.14 -32.75 -27.29
C SER A 93 -14.89 -33.52 -28.38
N SER A 94 -15.49 -34.66 -28.03
CA SER A 94 -16.00 -35.65 -28.97
C SER A 94 -14.90 -36.19 -29.89
N VAL A 95 -13.64 -36.16 -29.45
CA VAL A 95 -12.49 -36.68 -30.20
C VAL A 95 -11.63 -37.55 -29.29
N CYS A 96 -11.76 -38.86 -29.49
CA CYS A 96 -10.84 -39.87 -28.99
C CYS A 96 -9.82 -40.17 -30.09
N SER A 97 -8.55 -39.88 -29.86
CA SER A 97 -7.48 -40.15 -30.84
C SER A 97 -7.42 -41.65 -31.14
N PRO A 98 -7.63 -42.08 -32.39
CA PRO A 98 -7.64 -43.50 -32.75
C PRO A 98 -6.25 -44.14 -32.69
N ASP A 99 -5.20 -43.33 -32.70
CA ASP A 99 -3.81 -43.78 -32.67
C ASP A 99 -3.29 -43.94 -31.23
N THR A 100 -3.69 -43.04 -30.32
CA THR A 100 -3.20 -43.02 -28.93
C THR A 100 -4.21 -43.56 -27.92
N LEU A 101 -5.49 -43.73 -28.30
CA LEU A 101 -6.60 -44.06 -27.41
C LEU A 101 -6.71 -43.07 -26.26
N THR A 102 -6.50 -41.79 -26.56
CA THR A 102 -6.61 -40.71 -25.59
C THR A 102 -7.53 -39.60 -26.09
N CYS A 103 -8.27 -38.96 -25.19
CA CYS A 103 -9.04 -37.78 -25.55
C CYS A 103 -8.09 -36.70 -26.06
N VAL A 104 -8.51 -35.93 -27.07
CA VAL A 104 -7.73 -34.83 -27.65
C VAL A 104 -8.61 -33.62 -27.95
N GLY A 105 -8.08 -32.41 -27.76
CA GLY A 105 -8.74 -31.16 -28.17
C GLY A 105 -9.67 -30.52 -27.14
N ASP A 106 -9.46 -30.78 -25.85
CA ASP A 106 -10.18 -30.13 -24.74
C ASP A 106 -9.49 -28.86 -24.20
N TYR A 107 -8.33 -28.49 -24.77
CA TYR A 107 -7.60 -27.28 -24.42
C TYR A 107 -8.34 -26.02 -24.86
N VAL A 108 -8.41 -25.06 -23.94
CA VAL A 108 -8.95 -23.74 -24.18
C VAL A 108 -7.79 -22.83 -24.51
N SER A 109 -7.70 -22.40 -25.78
CA SER A 109 -6.72 -21.40 -26.20
C SER A 109 -6.98 -20.05 -25.55
N GLY A 110 -5.93 -19.30 -25.33
CA GLY A 110 -5.95 -17.97 -24.75
C GLY A 110 -4.61 -17.29 -24.95
N SER A 111 -4.43 -16.10 -24.40
CA SER A 111 -3.13 -15.42 -24.38
C SER A 111 -2.55 -15.36 -22.97
N PHE A 112 -1.23 -15.49 -22.89
CA PHE A 112 -0.46 -15.21 -21.68
C PHE A 112 -0.14 -13.73 -21.58
N ASP A 113 -0.15 -13.25 -20.36
CA ASP A 113 0.04 -11.86 -20.02
C ASP A 113 0.82 -11.81 -18.71
N HIS A 114 1.99 -11.19 -18.75
CA HIS A 114 2.94 -11.18 -17.64
C HIS A 114 2.88 -9.79 -17.03
N ASN A 115 1.98 -9.59 -16.06
CA ASN A 115 1.76 -8.29 -15.42
C ASN A 115 3.04 -7.77 -14.75
N ASN A 116 3.70 -8.66 -14.00
CA ASN A 116 4.99 -8.41 -13.37
C ASN A 116 5.73 -9.76 -13.18
N SER A 117 6.89 -9.75 -12.51
CA SER A 117 7.65 -10.99 -12.27
C SER A 117 6.96 -11.96 -11.30
N TYR A 118 6.02 -11.53 -10.47
CA TYR A 118 5.36 -12.35 -9.45
C TYR A 118 3.95 -12.83 -9.83
N THR A 119 3.38 -12.30 -10.91
CA THR A 119 2.00 -12.58 -11.32
C THR A 119 1.91 -12.77 -12.83
N PHE A 120 1.25 -13.85 -13.27
CA PHE A 120 0.80 -13.96 -14.66
C PHE A 120 -0.70 -14.13 -14.76
N GLN A 121 -1.24 -13.70 -15.90
CA GLN A 121 -2.63 -13.84 -16.28
C GLN A 121 -2.75 -14.68 -17.56
N TYR A 122 -3.79 -15.51 -17.60
CA TYR A 122 -4.22 -16.24 -18.79
C TYR A 122 -5.61 -15.78 -19.20
N ARG A 123 -5.73 -15.35 -20.46
CA ARG A 123 -6.95 -14.76 -21.03
C ARG A 123 -7.57 -15.72 -22.03
N PRO A 124 -8.51 -16.60 -21.62
CA PRO A 124 -9.08 -17.64 -22.47
C PRO A 124 -10.15 -17.12 -23.45
N GLY A 125 -10.51 -15.85 -23.38
CA GLY A 125 -11.66 -15.29 -24.10
C GLY A 125 -12.99 -15.77 -23.51
N LEU A 126 -13.99 -15.99 -24.36
CA LEU A 126 -15.34 -16.31 -23.90
C LEU A 126 -15.50 -17.79 -23.52
N LEU A 127 -15.70 -18.04 -22.23
CA LEU A 127 -15.96 -19.37 -21.69
C LEU A 127 -17.42 -19.81 -21.90
N ILE A 128 -17.59 -21.13 -21.93
CA ILE A 128 -18.88 -21.80 -22.07
C ILE A 128 -19.60 -21.75 -20.72
N ARG A 129 -20.85 -21.28 -20.71
CA ARG A 129 -21.70 -21.28 -19.52
C ARG A 129 -21.92 -22.69 -18.97
N ASN A 130 -22.16 -22.80 -17.66
CA ASN A 130 -22.44 -24.08 -16.98
C ASN A 130 -21.42 -25.18 -17.31
N ALA A 131 -20.16 -24.78 -17.41
CA ALA A 131 -19.06 -25.69 -17.66
C ALA A 131 -18.04 -25.62 -16.54
N ILE A 132 -17.52 -26.79 -16.18
CA ILE A 132 -16.38 -26.93 -15.30
C ILE A 132 -15.13 -26.80 -16.18
N TYR A 133 -14.14 -26.06 -15.70
CA TYR A 133 -12.81 -25.96 -16.28
C TYR A 133 -11.79 -26.39 -15.23
N HIS A 134 -10.68 -26.94 -15.71
CA HIS A 134 -9.55 -27.34 -14.89
C HIS A 134 -8.30 -26.61 -15.38
N ILE A 135 -7.47 -26.22 -14.43
CA ILE A 135 -6.20 -25.56 -14.66
C ILE A 135 -5.10 -26.48 -14.14
N GLN A 136 -4.02 -26.57 -14.91
CA GLN A 136 -2.79 -27.25 -14.53
C GLN A 136 -1.61 -26.31 -14.71
N VAL A 137 -0.77 -26.21 -13.68
CA VAL A 137 0.52 -25.51 -13.68
C VAL A 137 1.59 -26.54 -13.34
N VAL A 138 2.58 -26.69 -14.22
CA VAL A 138 3.64 -27.70 -14.08
C VAL A 138 4.77 -27.15 -13.20
N GLY A 139 5.17 -27.90 -12.17
CA GLY A 139 6.29 -27.60 -11.27
C GLY A 139 7.44 -28.60 -11.32
N ASP A 140 7.49 -29.46 -12.34
CA ASP A 140 8.53 -30.47 -12.51
C ASP A 140 9.95 -29.87 -12.67
N ASP A 141 10.99 -30.62 -12.27
CA ASP A 141 12.40 -30.19 -12.24
C ASP A 141 13.04 -30.07 -13.63
N GLU A 142 12.44 -30.68 -14.66
CA GLU A 142 12.96 -30.64 -16.03
C GLU A 142 12.18 -29.70 -16.97
N LEU A 143 10.89 -29.47 -16.72
CA LEU A 143 9.96 -28.79 -17.65
C LEU A 143 8.94 -27.88 -16.96
N GLY A 144 9.06 -27.61 -15.66
CA GLY A 144 8.11 -26.77 -14.92
C GLY A 144 8.30 -25.27 -15.14
N VAL A 145 7.34 -24.49 -14.64
CA VAL A 145 7.45 -23.04 -14.51
C VAL A 145 8.62 -22.70 -13.58
N LEU A 146 9.49 -21.78 -13.99
CA LEU A 146 10.75 -21.44 -13.34
C LEU A 146 10.68 -20.06 -12.67
N SER A 147 11.36 -19.92 -11.53
CA SER A 147 11.74 -18.61 -10.99
C SER A 147 12.78 -17.92 -11.87
N GLU A 148 12.99 -16.62 -11.71
CA GLU A 148 14.10 -15.90 -12.37
C GLU A 148 15.48 -16.49 -12.00
N ASN A 149 15.57 -17.10 -10.82
CA ASN A 149 16.76 -17.83 -10.35
C ASN A 149 16.87 -19.25 -10.95
N GLY A 150 15.97 -19.64 -11.86
CA GLY A 150 16.01 -20.90 -12.59
C GLY A 150 15.46 -22.12 -11.84
N PHE A 151 14.76 -21.92 -10.71
CA PHE A 151 14.19 -23.02 -9.92
C PHE A 151 12.73 -23.26 -10.26
N SER A 152 12.35 -24.51 -10.49
CA SER A 152 10.96 -24.87 -10.77
C SER A 152 10.05 -24.77 -9.54
N LEU A 153 8.75 -24.55 -9.79
CA LEU A 153 7.70 -24.55 -8.76
C LEU A 153 7.79 -25.80 -7.86
N VAL A 154 7.49 -25.67 -6.56
CA VAL A 154 7.64 -26.77 -5.58
C VAL A 154 6.94 -28.07 -6.00
N ALA A 155 5.77 -27.96 -6.62
CA ALA A 155 4.99 -29.09 -7.13
C ALA A 155 4.03 -28.61 -8.22
N ASN A 156 3.51 -29.56 -9.01
CA ASN A 156 2.38 -29.27 -9.89
C ASN A 156 1.20 -28.74 -9.08
N ALA A 157 0.50 -27.77 -9.65
CA ALA A 157 -0.74 -27.24 -9.12
C ALA A 157 -1.88 -27.54 -10.08
N ASP A 158 -2.95 -28.15 -9.56
CA ASP A 158 -4.13 -28.51 -10.32
C ASP A 158 -5.37 -28.06 -9.54
N TRP A 159 -6.28 -27.34 -10.19
CA TRP A 159 -7.54 -26.92 -9.59
C TRP A 159 -8.65 -26.79 -10.63
N SER A 160 -9.88 -26.57 -10.17
CA SER A 160 -11.04 -26.44 -11.07
C SER A 160 -11.97 -25.31 -10.68
N PHE A 161 -12.78 -24.85 -11.62
CA PHE A 161 -13.83 -23.87 -11.37
C PHE A 161 -15.04 -24.09 -12.30
N THR A 162 -16.20 -23.56 -11.93
CA THR A 162 -17.44 -23.66 -12.69
C THR A 162 -17.89 -22.29 -13.16
N VAL A 163 -18.11 -22.16 -14.47
CA VAL A 163 -18.61 -20.95 -15.10
C VAL A 163 -20.12 -20.85 -14.92
N ILE A 164 -20.59 -19.65 -14.61
CA ILE A 164 -22.00 -19.31 -14.37
C ILE A 164 -22.93 -19.77 -15.52
N ASP A 165 -24.14 -20.23 -15.20
CA ASP A 165 -25.15 -20.67 -16.18
C ASP A 165 -26.02 -19.50 -16.71
N THR A 166 -25.37 -18.50 -17.31
CA THR A 166 -26.05 -17.36 -17.94
C THR A 166 -25.53 -17.12 -19.36
N GLU A 167 -26.33 -16.46 -20.20
CA GLU A 167 -25.84 -15.99 -21.51
C GLU A 167 -25.01 -14.71 -21.39
N ASP A 168 -25.19 -13.96 -20.32
CA ASP A 168 -24.53 -12.67 -20.14
C ASP A 168 -23.08 -12.83 -19.65
N VAL A 169 -22.26 -11.82 -19.93
CA VAL A 169 -20.91 -11.69 -19.36
C VAL A 169 -20.92 -10.72 -18.18
N CYS A 170 -19.89 -10.78 -17.34
CA CYS A 170 -19.78 -9.86 -16.22
C CYS A 170 -19.40 -8.46 -16.68
N GLN A 171 -20.03 -7.45 -16.08
CA GLN A 171 -19.88 -6.05 -16.48
C GLN A 171 -18.73 -5.38 -15.72
N LEU A 172 -17.85 -4.70 -16.43
CA LEU A 172 -16.75 -3.93 -15.84
C LEU A 172 -17.22 -2.98 -14.73
N THR A 173 -16.67 -3.13 -13.52
CA THR A 173 -16.97 -2.29 -12.34
C THR A 173 -15.86 -1.30 -12.03
N SER A 174 -14.61 -1.72 -12.18
CA SER A 174 -13.39 -1.01 -11.78
C SER A 174 -12.24 -1.36 -12.74
N VAL A 175 -11.25 -0.47 -12.77
CA VAL A 175 -10.00 -0.60 -13.52
C VAL A 175 -8.86 -0.19 -12.60
N GLU A 176 -7.67 -0.75 -12.82
CA GLU A 176 -6.48 -0.47 -12.02
C GLU A 176 -5.25 -0.43 -12.92
N ILE A 177 -4.43 0.62 -12.81
CA ILE A 177 -3.11 0.68 -13.46
C ILE A 177 -2.10 -0.06 -12.59
N ASP A 178 -1.53 -1.12 -13.12
CA ASP A 178 -0.43 -1.87 -12.51
C ASP A 178 0.89 -1.58 -13.26
N PRO A 179 1.93 -1.09 -12.56
CA PRO A 179 1.91 -0.66 -11.16
C PRO A 179 1.38 0.77 -11.00
N GLY A 180 0.83 1.05 -9.83
CA GLY A 180 0.39 2.39 -9.42
C GLY A 180 1.53 3.39 -9.22
N TYR A 181 2.80 2.98 -9.41
CA TYR A 181 3.96 3.85 -9.31
C TYR A 181 5.11 3.45 -10.25
N ARG A 182 5.78 4.44 -10.86
CA ARG A 182 7.04 4.27 -11.61
C ARG A 182 8.07 5.35 -11.24
N LEU A 183 9.33 4.95 -11.12
CA LEU A 183 10.49 5.83 -11.00
C LEU A 183 11.32 5.76 -12.29
N TYR A 184 11.76 6.92 -12.77
CA TYR A 184 12.71 7.06 -13.86
C TYR A 184 13.94 7.81 -13.36
N THR A 185 15.12 7.37 -13.75
CA THR A 185 16.43 7.79 -13.24
C THR A 185 17.30 8.46 -14.32
N PHE A 186 16.95 8.31 -15.60
CA PHE A 186 17.64 8.98 -16.71
C PHE A 186 16.69 9.39 -17.85
N GLU A 187 17.13 10.35 -18.67
CA GLU A 187 16.35 10.84 -19.80
C GLU A 187 16.17 9.72 -20.84
N GLY A 188 14.94 9.55 -21.31
CA GLY A 188 14.61 8.52 -22.30
C GLY A 188 14.45 7.12 -21.71
N GLU A 189 14.57 6.95 -20.39
CA GLU A 189 14.16 5.71 -19.73
C GLU A 189 12.69 5.42 -20.02
N THR A 190 12.38 4.15 -20.28
CA THR A 190 11.03 3.68 -20.60
C THR A 190 10.52 2.74 -19.52
N GLN A 191 9.26 2.90 -19.13
CA GLN A 191 8.59 2.04 -18.17
C GLN A 191 7.22 1.63 -18.72
N ASP A 192 6.84 0.38 -18.50
CA ASP A 192 5.57 -0.16 -18.95
C ASP A 192 4.46 0.11 -17.92
N TYR A 193 3.24 0.34 -18.38
CA TYR A 193 2.04 0.45 -17.57
C TYR A 193 0.96 -0.43 -18.17
N THR A 194 0.25 -1.14 -17.31
CA THR A 194 -0.75 -2.13 -17.72
C THR A 194 -2.05 -1.84 -17.00
N VAL A 195 -3.19 -1.96 -17.69
CA VAL A 195 -4.50 -1.77 -17.05
C VAL A 195 -5.20 -3.10 -16.83
N ASN A 196 -5.45 -3.39 -15.57
CA ASN A 196 -6.24 -4.52 -15.13
C ASN A 196 -7.71 -4.12 -14.99
N THR A 197 -8.60 -5.06 -15.28
CA THR A 197 -10.04 -4.82 -15.43
C THR A 197 -10.84 -5.81 -14.60
N TYR A 198 -11.78 -5.33 -13.80
CA TYR A 198 -12.45 -6.15 -12.79
C TYR A 198 -13.97 -6.06 -12.82
N TYR A 199 -14.62 -7.17 -12.45
CA TYR A 199 -15.99 -7.23 -11.97
C TYR A 199 -15.96 -7.49 -10.45
N TYR A 200 -16.22 -6.43 -9.69
CA TYR A 200 -15.89 -6.32 -8.28
C TYR A 200 -14.41 -6.65 -8.06
N THR A 201 -14.11 -7.83 -7.52
CA THR A 201 -12.75 -8.33 -7.34
C THR A 201 -12.35 -9.40 -8.35
N GLN A 202 -13.25 -9.81 -9.25
CA GLN A 202 -12.96 -10.85 -10.24
C GLN A 202 -12.29 -10.22 -11.46
N PRO A 203 -11.05 -10.61 -11.83
CA PRO A 203 -10.42 -10.13 -13.06
C PRO A 203 -11.21 -10.64 -14.28
N ILE A 204 -11.54 -9.72 -15.18
CA ILE A 204 -12.30 -9.98 -16.40
C ILE A 204 -11.59 -9.41 -17.62
N ASP A 205 -11.97 -9.89 -18.80
CA ASP A 205 -11.48 -9.37 -20.07
C ASP A 205 -12.61 -8.95 -21.01
N LEU A 206 -12.24 -8.14 -22.00
CA LEU A 206 -13.13 -7.75 -23.08
C LEU A 206 -13.38 -8.96 -23.98
N ILE A 207 -14.60 -9.07 -24.48
CA ILE A 207 -14.99 -10.12 -25.41
C ILE A 207 -15.39 -9.48 -26.73
N PRO A 208 -14.59 -9.65 -27.80
CA PRO A 208 -14.87 -9.04 -29.10
C PRO A 208 -16.27 -9.36 -29.61
N GLY A 209 -17.01 -8.32 -30.00
CA GLY A 209 -18.39 -8.39 -30.47
C GLY A 209 -19.47 -8.73 -29.42
N ILE A 210 -19.11 -8.86 -28.13
CA ILE A 210 -20.06 -9.13 -27.04
C ILE A 210 -20.02 -8.02 -25.99
N TYR A 211 -18.84 -7.72 -25.46
CA TYR A 211 -18.64 -6.71 -24.43
C TYR A 211 -17.24 -6.13 -24.60
N GLU A 212 -17.16 -4.96 -25.21
CA GLU A 212 -15.92 -4.34 -25.66
C GLU A 212 -15.74 -2.98 -24.98
N TRP A 213 -14.49 -2.64 -24.72
CA TRP A 213 -14.08 -1.32 -24.27
C TRP A 213 -12.79 -0.89 -24.97
N THR A 214 -12.51 0.40 -24.91
CA THR A 214 -11.27 1.01 -25.41
C THR A 214 -10.53 1.71 -24.29
N TYR A 215 -9.21 1.77 -24.41
CA TYR A 215 -8.33 2.48 -23.50
C TYR A 215 -7.97 3.84 -24.11
N ASP A 216 -7.90 4.88 -23.28
CA ASP A 216 -7.35 6.18 -23.63
C ASP A 216 -6.34 6.60 -22.56
N TRP A 217 -5.05 6.44 -22.89
CA TRP A 217 -3.95 6.75 -22.00
C TRP A 217 -3.49 8.20 -22.16
N SER A 218 -3.15 8.84 -21.04
CA SER A 218 -2.60 10.20 -21.03
C SER A 218 -1.62 10.41 -19.89
N SER A 219 -0.80 11.45 -20.00
CA SER A 219 0.00 11.98 -18.90
C SER A 219 -0.53 13.36 -18.53
N ASP A 220 -0.67 13.64 -17.23
CA ASP A 220 -0.99 14.98 -16.73
C ASP A 220 0.03 16.03 -17.22
N ASN A 221 1.28 15.59 -17.42
CA ASN A 221 2.36 16.44 -17.89
C ASN A 221 3.36 15.66 -18.76
N ASP A 222 3.11 15.69 -20.06
CA ASP A 222 3.98 15.08 -21.09
C ASP A 222 5.41 15.65 -21.10
N THR A 223 5.68 16.79 -20.44
CA THR A 223 7.05 17.32 -20.31
C THR A 223 7.88 16.62 -19.24
N ILE A 224 7.29 15.70 -18.47
CA ILE A 224 7.93 14.88 -17.44
C ILE A 224 7.99 13.44 -17.94
N VAL A 225 6.83 12.82 -18.18
CA VAL A 225 6.71 11.51 -18.82
C VAL A 225 5.75 11.64 -19.98
N THR A 226 6.22 11.33 -21.19
CA THR A 226 5.39 11.32 -22.39
C THR A 226 4.77 9.94 -22.58
N ILE A 227 3.47 9.92 -22.89
CA ILE A 227 2.73 8.73 -23.28
C ILE A 227 2.45 8.77 -24.80
N PRO A 228 2.59 7.63 -25.53
CA PRO A 228 2.24 7.57 -26.94
C PRO A 228 0.77 7.98 -27.17
N PRO A 229 0.50 8.92 -28.11
CA PRO A 229 -0.85 9.43 -28.32
C PRO A 229 -1.77 8.37 -28.96
N ALA A 230 -3.05 8.38 -28.57
CA ALA A 230 -4.09 7.47 -29.06
C ALA A 230 -3.77 5.98 -28.82
N SER A 231 -3.17 5.69 -27.66
CA SER A 231 -2.90 4.31 -27.22
C SER A 231 -4.22 3.64 -26.84
N VAL A 232 -4.75 2.83 -27.76
CA VAL A 232 -5.95 1.98 -27.54
C VAL A 232 -5.61 0.59 -27.01
N LEU A 233 -4.34 0.39 -26.66
CA LEU A 233 -3.83 -0.87 -26.13
C LEU A 233 -4.03 -0.88 -24.62
N ARG A 234 -4.19 -2.10 -24.08
CA ARG A 234 -4.23 -2.32 -22.64
C ARG A 234 -2.92 -1.87 -21.98
N ASP A 235 -1.80 -2.10 -22.64
CA ASP A 235 -0.47 -1.78 -22.13
C ASP A 235 0.09 -0.56 -22.87
N VAL A 236 0.78 0.31 -22.15
CA VAL A 236 1.43 1.50 -22.70
C VAL A 236 2.82 1.69 -22.12
N VAL A 237 3.70 2.34 -22.87
CA VAL A 237 5.07 2.64 -22.43
C VAL A 237 5.18 4.15 -22.17
N GLY A 238 5.49 4.54 -20.94
CA GLY A 238 5.86 5.91 -20.61
C GLY A 238 7.36 6.15 -20.85
N THR A 239 7.71 7.33 -21.35
CA THR A 239 9.12 7.72 -21.60
C THR A 239 9.48 8.98 -20.83
N ALA A 240 10.49 8.89 -19.96
CA ALA A 240 11.02 10.04 -19.22
C ALA A 240 11.60 11.11 -20.14
N GLN A 241 11.28 12.36 -19.83
CA GLN A 241 11.81 13.54 -20.48
C GLN A 241 12.91 14.17 -19.60
N ASN A 242 13.66 15.13 -20.17
CA ASN A 242 14.74 15.83 -19.46
C ASN A 242 14.22 16.85 -18.43
N ARG A 243 13.44 16.39 -17.45
CA ARG A 243 12.88 17.21 -16.40
C ARG A 243 12.59 16.39 -15.14
N SER A 244 13.36 16.62 -14.09
CA SER A 244 13.14 15.99 -12.78
C SER A 244 11.96 16.60 -12.03
N ASP A 245 10.84 15.89 -11.99
CA ASP A 245 9.56 16.32 -11.43
C ASP A 245 8.62 15.09 -11.36
N GLU A 246 7.40 15.26 -10.83
CA GLU A 246 6.39 14.19 -10.77
C GLU A 246 5.18 14.49 -11.66
N THR A 247 4.55 13.44 -12.19
CA THR A 247 3.31 13.49 -12.98
C THR A 247 2.45 12.26 -12.68
N PHE A 248 1.19 12.29 -13.09
CA PHE A 248 0.32 11.13 -13.09
C PHE A 248 0.10 10.63 -14.52
N ILE A 249 0.11 9.32 -14.68
CA ILE A 249 -0.29 8.61 -15.90
C ILE A 249 -1.71 8.13 -15.67
N ASN A 250 -2.64 8.59 -16.51
CA ASN A 250 -4.05 8.30 -16.38
C ASN A 250 -4.49 7.35 -17.49
N VAL A 251 -5.49 6.54 -17.19
CA VAL A 251 -6.26 5.80 -18.18
C VAL A 251 -7.74 6.11 -18.05
N ASP A 252 -8.41 6.33 -19.18
CA ASP A 252 -9.87 6.26 -19.30
C ASP A 252 -10.25 4.99 -20.07
N VAL A 253 -11.06 4.13 -19.46
CA VAL A 253 -11.60 2.90 -20.07
C VAL A 253 -13.05 3.12 -20.43
N GLU A 254 -13.33 3.25 -21.73
CA GLU A 254 -14.66 3.53 -22.28
C GLU A 254 -15.31 2.26 -22.81
N VAL A 255 -16.43 1.85 -22.21
CA VAL A 255 -17.23 0.70 -22.67
C VAL A 255 -18.04 1.10 -23.91
N ILE A 256 -17.80 0.42 -25.04
CA ILE A 256 -18.37 0.75 -26.36
C ILE A 256 -19.49 -0.19 -26.81
N SER A 257 -20.10 -0.92 -25.87
CA SER A 257 -21.17 -1.89 -26.15
C SER A 257 -22.52 -1.22 -26.50
N VAL A 258 -23.32 -1.86 -27.36
CA VAL A 258 -24.54 -1.24 -27.95
C VAL A 258 -25.58 -0.89 -26.87
N GLY A 259 -25.75 0.42 -26.62
CA GLY A 259 -26.78 0.95 -25.71
C GLY A 259 -26.34 1.11 -24.25
N TYR A 260 -25.05 0.99 -23.97
CA TYR A 260 -24.47 1.16 -22.63
C TYR A 260 -23.14 1.91 -22.73
N GLU A 261 -23.10 3.13 -22.18
CA GLU A 261 -21.88 3.96 -22.08
C GLU A 261 -21.48 4.05 -20.60
N LYS A 262 -20.26 3.62 -20.29
CA LYS A 262 -19.63 3.75 -18.98
C LYS A 262 -18.15 4.03 -19.19
N THR A 263 -17.63 5.06 -18.51
CA THR A 263 -16.20 5.35 -18.44
C THR A 263 -15.74 5.09 -17.01
N LEU A 264 -14.63 4.37 -16.88
CA LEU A 264 -13.91 4.14 -15.63
C LEU A 264 -12.50 4.66 -15.80
N SER A 265 -11.94 5.20 -14.73
CA SER A 265 -10.61 5.83 -14.78
C SER A 265 -9.79 5.38 -13.59
N ASP A 266 -8.47 5.36 -13.78
CA ASP A 266 -7.49 5.18 -12.73
C ASP A 266 -6.21 5.95 -13.07
N ASP A 267 -5.36 6.19 -12.08
CA ASP A 267 -4.10 6.90 -12.23
C ASP A 267 -2.92 6.20 -11.54
N SER A 268 -1.73 6.36 -12.13
CA SER A 268 -0.47 5.84 -11.62
C SER A 268 0.56 6.95 -11.51
N LYS A 269 1.24 7.04 -10.37
CA LYS A 269 2.21 8.09 -10.10
C LYS A 269 3.54 7.81 -10.81
N ALA A 270 4.03 8.77 -11.58
CA ALA A 270 5.32 8.69 -12.25
C ALA A 270 6.26 9.79 -11.75
N VAL A 271 7.44 9.39 -11.27
CA VAL A 271 8.46 10.31 -10.77
C VAL A 271 9.71 10.20 -11.64
N VAL A 272 10.18 11.34 -12.14
CA VAL A 272 11.44 11.42 -12.88
C VAL A 272 12.47 12.09 -11.97
N GLU A 273 13.54 11.39 -11.65
CA GLU A 273 14.66 11.83 -10.83
C GLU A 273 15.97 11.70 -11.62
N LEU A 274 16.25 12.65 -12.51
CA LEU A 274 17.48 12.67 -13.30
C LEU A 274 18.67 13.09 -12.42
N CYS A 275 19.72 12.28 -12.39
CA CYS A 275 21.01 12.67 -11.81
C CYS A 275 22.20 11.93 -12.45
N GLU A 276 23.05 12.64 -13.19
CA GLU A 276 24.20 12.05 -13.89
C GLU A 276 25.39 11.83 -12.95
N ASN A 277 25.56 12.68 -11.93
CA ASN A 277 26.59 12.57 -10.90
C ASN A 277 25.96 12.52 -9.50
N PRO A 278 25.41 11.36 -9.09
CA PRO A 278 24.77 11.22 -7.79
C PRO A 278 25.78 11.18 -6.65
N TRP A 279 25.31 11.56 -5.46
CA TRP A 279 25.99 11.22 -4.21
C TRP A 279 25.11 10.32 -3.34
N PRO A 280 25.68 9.25 -2.76
CA PRO A 280 27.04 8.72 -3.05
C PRO A 280 27.11 8.13 -4.46
N VAL A 281 28.31 7.93 -5.02
CA VAL A 281 28.48 7.40 -6.39
C VAL A 281 28.43 5.88 -6.42
N GLU A 282 29.12 5.20 -5.49
CA GLU A 282 29.25 3.74 -5.47
C GLU A 282 28.02 3.04 -4.87
N ASP A 283 27.42 3.65 -3.84
CA ASP A 283 26.28 3.10 -3.10
C ASP A 283 25.06 4.01 -3.25
N TRP A 284 24.72 4.43 -4.47
CA TRP A 284 23.59 5.34 -4.73
C TRP A 284 22.25 4.60 -4.69
N PRO A 285 21.23 5.09 -3.94
CA PRO A 285 21.28 6.13 -2.91
C PRO A 285 21.91 5.65 -1.60
N TYR A 286 22.38 6.56 -0.74
CA TYR A 286 22.82 6.15 0.61
C TYR A 286 21.63 5.51 1.32
N ASN A 287 21.78 4.27 1.77
CA ASN A 287 20.78 3.51 2.50
C ASN A 287 21.21 3.31 3.96
N ASP A 288 20.29 3.51 4.90
CA ASP A 288 20.43 3.07 6.30
C ASP A 288 19.51 1.88 6.57
N ASP A 289 20.00 0.67 6.32
CA ASP A 289 19.24 -0.58 6.49
C ASP A 289 18.58 -0.77 7.87
N PRO A 290 19.19 -0.37 9.01
CA PRO A 290 18.54 -0.54 10.32
C PRO A 290 17.25 0.25 10.49
N THR A 291 17.14 1.41 9.83
CA THR A 291 15.96 2.28 9.93
C THR A 291 15.26 2.54 8.59
N ASN A 292 15.64 1.78 7.56
CA ASN A 292 15.09 1.71 6.21
C ASN A 292 14.78 3.08 5.59
N PHE A 293 15.69 4.04 5.73
CA PHE A 293 15.62 5.29 4.98
C PHE A 293 16.77 5.39 3.98
N SER A 294 16.58 6.18 2.94
CA SER A 294 17.65 6.56 2.03
C SER A 294 17.66 8.04 1.74
N VAL A 295 18.85 8.58 1.45
CA VAL A 295 19.03 9.96 1.00
C VAL A 295 20.04 10.01 -0.12
N TRP A 296 19.87 10.96 -1.02
CA TRP A 296 20.85 11.26 -2.05
C TRP A 296 20.71 12.71 -2.51
N TYR A 297 21.72 13.24 -3.20
CA TYR A 297 21.65 14.55 -3.85
C TYR A 297 22.45 14.54 -5.14
N CYS A 298 22.18 15.50 -6.02
CA CYS A 298 22.80 15.53 -7.33
C CYS A 298 23.94 16.53 -7.40
N ARG A 299 25.06 16.11 -7.99
CA ARG A 299 26.26 16.95 -8.06
C ARG A 299 26.43 17.65 -9.40
N ASP A 300 25.49 17.49 -10.33
CA ASP A 300 25.57 18.03 -11.70
C ASP A 300 25.71 19.57 -11.73
N GLU A 301 25.16 20.28 -10.74
CA GLU A 301 25.34 21.73 -10.58
C GLU A 301 26.68 22.12 -9.91
N GLY A 302 27.62 21.18 -9.78
CA GLY A 302 28.92 21.38 -9.15
C GLY A 302 28.91 21.28 -7.63
N LEU A 303 27.91 20.59 -7.05
CA LEU A 303 27.88 20.34 -5.61
C LEU A 303 28.99 19.35 -5.20
N PRO A 304 29.72 19.63 -4.11
CA PRO A 304 30.79 18.77 -3.62
C PRO A 304 30.22 17.51 -2.96
N ALA A 305 31.00 16.43 -2.96
CA ALA A 305 30.67 15.19 -2.25
C ALA A 305 30.99 15.30 -0.74
N PHE A 306 30.17 14.66 0.09
CA PHE A 306 30.60 14.29 1.45
C PHE A 306 31.55 13.10 1.35
N THR A 307 32.68 13.16 2.06
CA THR A 307 33.68 12.09 2.05
C THR A 307 33.55 11.14 3.23
N GLU A 308 32.75 11.51 4.24
CA GLU A 308 32.59 10.75 5.47
C GLU A 308 31.11 10.64 5.84
N VAL A 309 30.67 9.42 6.12
CA VAL A 309 29.38 9.13 6.74
C VAL A 309 29.65 8.37 8.03
N VAL A 310 29.25 8.95 9.17
CA VAL A 310 29.44 8.37 10.49
C VAL A 310 28.08 8.04 11.08
N ALA A 311 27.86 6.76 11.38
CA ALA A 311 26.60 6.30 11.90
C ALA A 311 26.77 5.57 13.24
N VAL A 312 25.91 5.88 14.21
CA VAL A 312 26.01 5.44 15.61
C VAL A 312 24.68 4.81 16.05
N ASP A 313 24.76 3.66 16.73
CA ASP A 313 23.60 2.86 17.15
C ASP A 313 23.29 2.94 18.66
N GLY A 314 22.04 2.57 18.98
CA GLY A 314 21.37 2.67 20.29
C GLY A 314 22.11 2.29 21.59
N PRO A 315 22.98 1.25 21.71
CA PRO A 315 23.58 0.94 23.01
C PRO A 315 24.51 2.04 23.53
N ASP A 316 25.03 2.91 22.65
CA ASP A 316 25.87 4.07 23.01
C ASP A 316 25.06 5.38 23.11
N LEU A 317 23.73 5.33 22.89
CA LEU A 317 22.82 6.47 22.83
C LEU A 317 21.79 6.43 23.99
N GLU A 318 21.06 7.54 24.16
CA GLU A 318 19.93 7.58 25.10
C GLU A 318 18.81 6.62 24.66
N PRO A 319 18.01 6.03 25.58
CA PRO A 319 17.07 4.94 25.27
C PRO A 319 15.93 5.28 24.29
N GLU A 320 15.72 6.58 24.01
CA GLU A 320 14.74 7.09 23.05
C GLU A 320 15.33 7.30 21.65
N ILE A 321 16.66 7.38 21.53
CA ILE A 321 17.37 7.55 20.27
C ILE A 321 17.75 6.16 19.75
N LEU A 322 17.30 5.87 18.53
CA LEU A 322 17.57 4.60 17.87
C LEU A 322 18.86 4.65 17.06
N ARG A 323 19.08 5.78 16.39
CA ARG A 323 20.14 5.95 15.38
C ARG A 323 20.55 7.42 15.23
N GLU A 324 21.83 7.67 14.99
CA GLU A 324 22.32 8.96 14.48
C GLU A 324 23.25 8.74 13.30
N VAL A 325 23.07 9.52 12.24
CA VAL A 325 23.89 9.50 11.02
C VAL A 325 24.38 10.92 10.75
N PHE A 326 25.69 11.09 10.56
CA PHE A 326 26.32 12.37 10.26
C PHE A 326 27.05 12.29 8.92
N PHE A 327 26.75 13.25 8.05
CA PHE A 327 27.41 13.46 6.77
C PHE A 327 28.42 14.60 6.93
N THR A 328 29.71 14.30 6.81
CA THR A 328 30.82 15.22 7.09
C THR A 328 31.89 15.16 6.01
N GLY A 329 32.91 16.01 6.15
CA GLY A 329 34.06 15.99 5.25
C GLY A 329 33.78 16.62 3.88
N LEU A 330 32.84 17.57 3.79
CA LEU A 330 32.48 18.21 2.52
C LEU A 330 33.72 18.87 1.88
N GLN A 331 34.14 18.40 0.71
CA GLN A 331 35.38 18.86 0.09
C GLN A 331 35.12 20.05 -0.85
N LEU A 332 35.47 21.25 -0.40
CA LEU A 332 35.32 22.49 -1.18
C LEU A 332 36.57 22.72 -2.02
N CYS A 333 36.50 22.48 -3.33
CA CYS A 333 37.61 22.70 -4.25
C CYS A 333 37.42 23.99 -5.07
N GLU A 334 38.44 24.85 -5.12
CA GLU A 334 38.46 25.98 -6.04
C GLU A 334 39.10 25.56 -7.38
N GLY A 335 38.42 25.82 -8.50
CA GLY A 335 38.92 25.55 -9.85
C GLY A 335 38.57 24.16 -10.41
N THR A 336 37.49 23.55 -9.93
CA THR A 336 37.00 22.24 -10.38
C THR A 336 36.70 22.23 -11.87
N ARG A 337 37.33 21.30 -12.59
CA ARG A 337 36.96 20.94 -13.97
C ARG A 337 36.51 19.48 -13.95
N VAL A 338 35.23 19.26 -14.26
CA VAL A 338 34.68 17.93 -14.54
C VAL A 338 35.02 17.63 -16.00
N ASP A 339 35.82 16.59 -16.25
CA ASP A 339 36.14 16.12 -17.61
C ASP A 339 35.47 14.75 -17.78
N CYS A 340 34.26 14.76 -18.33
CA CYS A 340 33.57 13.53 -18.71
C CYS A 340 34.12 13.10 -20.07
N SER A 341 34.90 12.02 -20.09
CA SER A 341 35.40 11.42 -21.33
C SER A 341 34.68 10.11 -21.58
N ALA A 342 33.97 10.02 -22.71
CA ALA A 342 33.33 8.80 -23.17
C ALA A 342 34.33 7.62 -23.19
N VAL A 343 34.05 6.59 -22.40
CA VAL A 343 34.73 5.31 -22.52
C VAL A 343 34.23 4.67 -23.81
N GLU A 344 35.06 4.64 -24.86
CA GLU A 344 34.75 3.90 -26.09
C GLU A 344 34.78 2.38 -25.82
N PHE A 345 33.70 1.86 -25.22
CA PHE A 345 33.30 0.46 -25.37
C PHE A 345 31.78 0.42 -25.49
N GLY A 346 31.30 0.05 -26.68
CA GLY A 346 29.90 0.19 -27.08
C GLY A 346 28.88 -0.41 -26.12
N GLY A 347 28.02 0.46 -25.59
CA GLY A 347 26.82 0.19 -24.79
C GLY A 347 26.40 1.48 -24.07
N PRO A 348 25.10 1.67 -23.73
CA PRO A 348 24.66 2.80 -22.92
C PRO A 348 25.01 2.50 -21.46
N GLY A 349 26.26 2.76 -21.08
CA GLY A 349 26.70 2.75 -19.69
C GLY A 349 26.85 4.20 -19.17
N PRO A 350 26.76 4.44 -17.86
CA PRO A 350 26.96 5.76 -17.29
C PRO A 350 28.38 6.28 -17.60
N GLU A 351 28.47 7.53 -18.06
CA GLU A 351 29.76 8.21 -18.23
C GLU A 351 30.41 8.41 -16.85
N ILE A 352 31.56 7.77 -16.63
CA ILE A 352 32.34 7.96 -15.39
C ILE A 352 33.08 9.29 -15.52
N CYS A 353 32.65 10.32 -14.79
CA CYS A 353 33.32 11.62 -14.77
C CYS A 353 34.45 11.62 -13.73
N GLU A 354 35.69 11.88 -14.16
CA GLU A 354 36.83 12.08 -13.25
C GLU A 354 36.96 13.56 -12.87
N GLU A 355 37.07 13.83 -11.56
CA GLU A 355 37.22 15.19 -11.02
C GLU A 355 38.70 15.56 -10.89
N TYR A 356 39.15 16.61 -11.61
CA TYR A 356 40.51 17.15 -11.50
C TYR A 356 40.50 18.51 -10.79
N THR A 357 41.18 18.62 -9.63
CA THR A 357 41.20 19.84 -8.80
C THR A 357 42.61 20.23 -8.33
N SER A 358 42.87 21.54 -8.19
CA SER A 358 44.20 22.11 -7.89
C SER A 358 44.40 22.56 -6.44
N THR A 359 43.34 22.80 -5.66
CA THR A 359 43.37 23.09 -4.21
C THR A 359 41.99 22.84 -3.58
N CYS A 360 41.92 21.99 -2.56
CA CYS A 360 40.68 21.69 -1.83
C CYS A 360 40.84 21.96 -0.33
N VAL A 361 39.77 22.40 0.32
CA VAL A 361 39.66 22.54 1.77
C VAL A 361 38.46 21.74 2.24
N THR A 362 38.63 20.97 3.31
CA THR A 362 37.51 20.25 3.94
C THR A 362 36.70 21.24 4.79
N SER A 363 35.40 21.30 4.56
CA SER A 363 34.46 22.08 5.37
C SER A 363 34.28 21.45 6.75
N GLU A 364 34.02 22.28 7.76
CA GLU A 364 33.53 21.82 9.08
C GLU A 364 31.99 21.65 9.09
N ASP A 365 31.34 21.86 7.94
CA ASP A 365 29.90 21.66 7.79
C ASP A 365 29.50 20.19 7.91
N ALA A 366 28.30 20.00 8.48
CA ALA A 366 27.72 18.69 8.69
C ALA A 366 26.20 18.73 8.52
N ILE A 367 25.66 17.65 7.95
CA ILE A 367 24.23 17.33 7.99
C ILE A 367 24.07 16.11 8.89
N GLY A 368 23.08 16.14 9.79
CA GLY A 368 22.79 15.04 10.70
C GLY A 368 21.36 14.57 10.55
N ILE A 369 21.18 13.25 10.52
CA ILE A 369 19.89 12.57 10.66
C ILE A 369 19.87 11.85 12.02
N ARG A 370 18.81 12.05 12.80
CA ARG A 370 18.55 11.32 14.04
C ARG A 370 17.23 10.60 13.94
N VAL A 371 17.20 9.34 14.35
CA VAL A 371 15.97 8.53 14.41
C VAL A 371 15.63 8.27 15.87
N MET A 372 14.41 8.63 16.26
CA MET A 372 13.88 8.48 17.61
C MET A 372 12.61 7.63 17.62
N LYS A 373 12.29 7.04 18.77
CA LYS A 373 11.04 6.28 18.94
C LYS A 373 9.82 7.20 18.85
N ASN A 374 8.78 6.73 18.18
CA ASN A 374 7.45 7.33 18.20
C ASN A 374 6.41 6.28 18.61
N THR A 375 6.58 5.70 19.81
CA THR A 375 5.75 4.60 20.33
C THR A 375 4.25 4.92 20.32
N GLU A 376 3.92 6.17 20.60
CA GLU A 376 2.55 6.70 20.61
C GLU A 376 2.04 7.08 19.22
N LYS A 377 2.81 6.86 18.15
CA LYS A 377 2.42 7.14 16.74
C LYS A 377 1.91 8.57 16.52
N TYR A 378 2.45 9.53 17.25
CA TYR A 378 2.06 10.93 17.16
C TYR A 378 2.45 11.54 15.82
N THR A 379 1.66 12.53 15.37
CA THR A 379 2.10 13.43 14.30
C THR A 379 3.38 14.15 14.72
N PRO A 380 4.24 14.59 13.79
CA PRO A 380 5.47 15.33 14.13
C PRO A 380 5.23 16.51 15.07
N LYS A 381 4.15 17.26 14.83
CA LYS A 381 3.74 18.38 15.68
C LYS A 381 3.36 17.93 17.07
N LEU A 382 2.51 16.92 17.19
CA LEU A 382 2.08 16.44 18.49
C LEU A 382 3.26 15.87 19.28
N TRP A 383 4.08 15.04 18.65
CA TRP A 383 5.30 14.46 19.22
C TRP A 383 6.24 15.55 19.76
N PHE A 384 6.47 16.62 18.98
CA PHE A 384 7.31 17.73 19.40
C PHE A 384 6.72 18.54 20.56
N THR A 385 5.41 18.82 20.53
CA THR A 385 4.74 19.61 21.58
C THR A 385 4.65 18.87 22.92
N LYS A 386 4.50 17.55 22.91
CA LYS A 386 4.48 16.76 24.16
C LYS A 386 5.88 16.67 24.80
N GLY A 387 6.95 16.94 24.04
CA GLY A 387 8.34 16.89 24.51
C GLY A 387 8.97 18.22 24.92
N LEU A 388 8.32 19.39 24.69
CA LEU A 388 8.95 20.71 24.90
C LEU A 388 8.03 21.76 25.55
N PRO A 389 8.58 22.80 26.23
CA PRO A 389 7.80 23.87 26.84
C PRO A 389 7.04 24.77 25.85
N ASP A 390 5.90 25.32 26.29
CA ASP A 390 4.91 26.05 25.48
C ASP A 390 5.44 27.23 24.65
N GLU A 391 6.58 27.83 25.00
CA GLU A 391 7.14 29.04 24.35
C GLU A 391 7.70 28.81 22.94
N ILE A 392 7.99 27.56 22.53
CA ILE A 392 8.59 27.23 21.21
C ILE A 392 7.51 26.95 20.13
N ILE A 393 6.25 26.76 20.54
CA ILE A 393 5.16 26.18 19.73
C ILE A 393 4.69 27.08 18.58
N GLY A 394 4.85 28.40 18.68
CA GLY A 394 4.25 29.39 17.75
C GLY A 394 4.78 29.40 16.31
N SER A 395 5.77 28.56 15.96
CA SER A 395 6.40 28.50 14.63
C SER A 395 6.14 27.19 13.87
N ALA A 396 5.53 26.19 14.50
CA ALA A 396 5.30 24.87 13.89
C ALA A 396 4.09 24.91 12.93
N LYS A 397 4.35 24.65 11.66
CA LYS A 397 3.34 24.41 10.63
C LYS A 397 3.38 22.94 10.22
N ASN A 398 2.22 22.30 10.10
CA ASN A 398 2.06 21.04 9.38
C ASN A 398 1.84 21.41 7.92
N GLU A 399 2.86 21.28 7.09
CA GLU A 399 2.71 21.54 5.66
C GLU A 399 3.56 20.50 4.93
N GLU A 400 2.89 19.74 4.04
CA GLU A 400 3.45 18.82 3.04
C GLU A 400 3.91 17.43 3.53
N ASP A 401 4.08 16.52 2.57
CA ASP A 401 4.60 15.17 2.76
C ASP A 401 6.07 15.13 2.30
N ILE A 402 6.94 14.43 3.04
CA ILE A 402 8.24 13.97 2.55
C ILE A 402 8.07 12.47 2.33
N ASP A 403 8.14 12.06 1.06
CA ASP A 403 7.96 10.67 0.65
C ASP A 403 6.67 10.04 1.25
N GLY A 404 5.55 10.78 1.13
CA GLY A 404 4.24 10.34 1.62
C GLY A 404 4.01 10.47 3.13
N TYR A 405 5.03 10.80 3.93
CA TYR A 405 4.90 10.96 5.37
C TYR A 405 4.79 12.42 5.81
N LEU A 406 3.97 12.65 6.84
CA LEU A 406 3.80 13.96 7.45
C LEU A 406 5.13 14.46 8.00
N TYR A 407 5.44 15.73 7.72
CA TYR A 407 6.55 16.42 8.36
C TYR A 407 6.17 17.76 8.98
N MET A 408 7.05 18.25 9.86
CA MET A 408 7.05 19.63 10.32
C MET A 408 8.46 20.21 10.32
N THR A 409 8.58 21.54 10.32
CA THR A 409 9.87 22.23 10.40
C THR A 409 9.93 23.11 11.63
N VAL A 410 11.01 22.99 12.42
CA VAL A 410 11.32 23.92 13.53
C VAL A 410 12.76 24.41 13.36
N GLY A 411 12.90 25.72 13.12
CA GLY A 411 14.17 26.33 12.77
C GLY A 411 14.74 25.72 11.49
N ARG A 412 15.83 24.98 11.61
CA ARG A 412 16.53 24.30 10.50
C ARG A 412 16.31 22.78 10.49
N THR A 413 15.53 22.27 11.44
CA THR A 413 15.31 20.84 11.60
C THR A 413 13.95 20.48 11.05
N LYS A 414 13.92 19.47 10.18
CA LYS A 414 12.68 18.81 9.74
C LYS A 414 12.46 17.56 10.57
N TYR A 415 11.22 17.34 10.98
CA TYR A 415 10.76 16.22 11.76
C TYR A 415 9.75 15.45 10.92
N VAL A 416 10.01 14.19 10.63
CA VAL A 416 9.15 13.33 9.80
C VAL A 416 8.68 12.15 10.64
N GLY A 417 7.37 11.95 10.70
CA GLY A 417 6.76 10.82 11.40
C GLY A 417 6.52 9.71 10.39
N ALA A 418 7.45 8.76 10.30
CA ALA A 418 7.42 7.69 9.33
C ALA A 418 7.47 6.32 9.98
N THR A 419 6.96 5.33 9.25
CA THR A 419 7.12 3.93 9.61
C THR A 419 8.51 3.42 9.32
N ASN A 420 8.86 2.35 10.01
CA ASN A 420 9.99 1.51 9.68
C ASN A 420 9.52 0.05 9.72
N LEU A 421 9.30 -0.56 8.55
CA LEU A 421 9.01 -1.97 8.45
C LEU A 421 10.30 -2.78 8.54
N VAL A 422 10.49 -3.56 9.60
CA VAL A 422 11.54 -4.58 9.69
C VAL A 422 10.82 -5.92 9.79
N ALA A 423 10.43 -6.46 8.63
CA ALA A 423 9.48 -7.57 8.54
C ALA A 423 9.84 -8.72 9.51
N PRO A 424 8.87 -9.21 10.31
CA PRO A 424 7.43 -8.88 10.28
C PRO A 424 7.02 -7.67 11.15
N SER A 425 7.96 -7.02 11.82
CA SER A 425 7.67 -5.97 12.81
C SER A 425 7.55 -4.59 12.17
N LEU A 426 6.55 -3.83 12.60
CA LEU A 426 6.31 -2.47 12.13
C LEU A 426 6.48 -1.45 13.25
N TYR A 427 7.42 -0.52 13.07
CA TYR A 427 7.72 0.52 14.05
C TYR A 427 7.26 1.89 13.56
N ALA A 428 6.84 2.76 14.49
CA ALA A 428 6.66 4.18 14.24
C ALA A 428 7.86 4.95 14.80
N ASN A 429 8.51 5.72 13.94
CA ASN A 429 9.70 6.49 14.28
C ASN A 429 9.48 7.99 14.02
N MET A 430 10.33 8.80 14.66
CA MET A 430 10.47 10.22 14.37
C MET A 430 11.87 10.46 13.80
N TYR A 431 11.93 10.85 12.53
CA TYR A 431 13.17 11.13 11.83
C TYR A 431 13.42 12.63 11.81
N LEU A 432 14.62 13.05 12.24
CA LEU A 432 15.01 14.45 12.35
C LEU A 432 16.20 14.70 11.43
N ILE A 433 16.09 15.61 10.48
CA ILE A 433 17.22 16.04 9.64
C ILE A 433 17.54 17.52 9.87
N SER A 434 18.82 17.82 10.10
CA SER A 434 19.30 19.17 10.41
C SER A 434 20.73 19.37 9.88
N TYR A 435 21.20 20.62 9.83
CA TYR A 435 22.58 20.97 9.51
C TYR A 435 23.25 21.79 10.62
N ASN A 436 24.57 21.88 10.67
CA ASN A 436 25.33 22.61 11.71
C ASN A 436 25.03 24.12 11.75
N GLN A 437 25.40 24.81 12.85
CA GLN A 437 25.16 26.26 12.97
C GLN A 437 26.10 27.01 12.04
N GLU A 438 25.56 28.05 11.40
CA GLU A 438 26.31 28.87 10.43
C GLU A 438 26.79 28.08 9.19
N ALA A 439 26.10 26.97 8.85
CA ALA A 439 26.40 26.19 7.65
C ALA A 439 26.45 27.06 6.39
N SER A 440 27.36 26.71 5.49
CA SER A 440 27.51 27.38 4.20
C SER A 440 26.25 27.23 3.33
N ASP A 441 26.11 28.09 2.33
CA ASP A 441 24.98 28.01 1.40
C ASP A 441 25.02 26.72 0.57
N ILE A 442 26.22 26.21 0.25
CA ILE A 442 26.42 24.91 -0.40
C ILE A 442 25.80 23.78 0.44
N THR A 443 26.09 23.74 1.74
CA THR A 443 25.51 22.72 2.65
C THR A 443 23.99 22.85 2.74
N LYS A 444 23.45 24.07 2.70
CA LYS A 444 21.99 24.27 2.69
C LYS A 444 21.35 23.82 1.39
N ASP A 445 22.05 23.92 0.27
CA ASP A 445 21.56 23.46 -1.03
C ASP A 445 21.59 21.93 -1.08
N ILE A 446 22.68 21.29 -0.64
CA ILE A 446 22.74 19.82 -0.47
C ILE A 446 21.65 19.33 0.49
N TYR A 447 21.44 20.03 1.61
CA TYR A 447 20.36 19.70 2.55
C TYR A 447 18.98 19.72 1.90
N LYS A 448 18.70 20.69 1.03
CA LYS A 448 17.40 20.75 0.34
C LYS A 448 17.23 19.56 -0.61
N GLU A 449 18.28 19.18 -1.32
CA GLU A 449 18.23 18.01 -2.21
C GLU A 449 18.08 16.71 -1.43
N MET A 450 18.87 16.51 -0.37
CA MET A 450 18.74 15.35 0.52
C MET A 450 17.32 15.22 1.07
N VAL A 451 16.71 16.32 1.50
CA VAL A 451 15.32 16.33 1.99
C VAL A 451 14.34 16.00 0.87
N ARG A 452 14.54 16.53 -0.33
CA ARG A 452 13.68 16.26 -1.50
C ARG A 452 13.71 14.77 -1.88
N ASN A 453 14.87 14.17 -1.75
CA ASN A 453 15.17 12.80 -2.14
C ASN A 453 15.18 11.81 -0.96
N TRP A 454 14.66 12.24 0.20
CA TRP A 454 14.63 11.41 1.38
C TRP A 454 13.51 10.39 1.25
N LYS A 455 13.84 9.09 1.20
CA LYS A 455 12.86 8.01 1.11
C LYS A 455 12.83 7.20 2.41
N PHE A 456 11.68 6.64 2.74
CA PHE A 456 11.45 5.76 3.89
C PHE A 456 10.87 4.41 3.44
N ASN A 457 10.99 3.40 4.31
CA ASN A 457 10.66 2.00 4.00
C ASN A 457 11.30 1.54 2.70
N THR A 458 12.59 1.83 2.53
CA THR A 458 13.36 1.49 1.32
C THR A 458 13.45 -0.02 1.05
N ASN A 459 13.09 -0.82 2.03
CA ASN A 459 13.00 -2.28 1.96
C ASN A 459 11.63 -2.82 1.53
N VAL A 460 10.63 -1.96 1.34
CA VAL A 460 9.30 -2.36 0.86
C VAL A 460 9.30 -2.35 -0.66
N VAL A 461 9.22 -3.55 -1.26
CA VAL A 461 9.29 -3.74 -2.72
C VAL A 461 7.94 -3.43 -3.38
N ASP A 462 6.84 -3.80 -2.73
CA ASP A 462 5.48 -3.48 -3.21
C ASP A 462 5.11 -2.04 -2.84
N TYR A 463 5.06 -1.17 -3.84
CA TYR A 463 4.67 0.23 -3.66
C TYR A 463 3.24 0.39 -3.13
N SER A 464 2.32 -0.55 -3.43
CA SER A 464 0.98 -0.54 -2.85
C SER A 464 1.04 -0.69 -1.33
N ASP A 465 1.95 -1.52 -0.82
CA ASP A 465 2.16 -1.68 0.62
C ASP A 465 2.79 -0.43 1.24
N LYS A 466 3.69 0.23 0.52
CA LYS A 466 4.26 1.50 0.97
C LYS A 466 3.17 2.58 1.15
N GLU A 467 2.27 2.73 0.19
CA GLU A 467 1.16 3.67 0.29
C GLU A 467 0.23 3.35 1.48
N LYS A 468 -0.06 2.07 1.71
CA LYS A 468 -0.85 1.62 2.88
C LYS A 468 -0.15 2.02 4.19
N LEU A 469 1.16 1.84 4.29
CA LEU A 469 1.97 2.25 5.46
C LEU A 469 1.94 3.77 5.69
N GLU A 470 2.06 4.57 4.61
CA GLU A 470 1.96 6.03 4.66
C GLU A 470 0.60 6.49 5.19
N ASN A 471 -0.47 5.93 4.62
CA ASN A 471 -1.85 6.25 5.00
C ASN A 471 -2.15 5.85 6.44
N ASP A 472 -1.69 4.67 6.88
CA ASP A 472 -1.92 4.18 8.24
C ASP A 472 -1.20 5.01 9.30
N MET A 473 0.04 5.46 9.02
CA MET A 473 0.76 6.36 9.90
C MET A 473 0.05 7.72 10.03
N LYS A 474 -0.47 8.25 8.92
CA LYS A 474 -1.31 9.47 8.91
C LYS A 474 -2.57 9.29 9.75
N ARG A 475 -3.32 8.20 9.54
CA ARG A 475 -4.57 7.91 10.26
C ARG A 475 -4.36 7.87 11.76
N MET A 476 -3.38 7.12 12.25
CA MET A 476 -3.12 7.02 13.69
C MET A 476 -2.72 8.37 14.28
N GLY A 477 -1.79 9.09 13.66
CA GLY A 477 -1.39 10.41 14.12
C GLY A 477 -2.57 11.40 14.14
N TRP A 478 -3.42 11.36 13.12
CA TRP A 478 -4.61 12.19 13.03
C TRP A 478 -5.68 11.85 14.05
N LEU A 479 -5.86 10.58 14.44
CA LEU A 479 -6.73 10.22 15.54
C LEU A 479 -6.21 10.81 16.87
N HIS A 480 -4.90 10.78 17.12
CA HIS A 480 -4.33 11.46 18.28
C HIS A 480 -4.56 12.99 18.25
N ASP A 481 -4.47 13.63 17.09
CA ASP A 481 -4.77 15.05 16.92
C ASP A 481 -6.25 15.38 17.21
N VAL A 482 -7.17 14.45 16.93
CA VAL A 482 -8.61 14.56 17.23
C VAL A 482 -8.86 14.28 18.71
N ARG A 483 -8.20 13.27 19.29
CA ARG A 483 -8.25 12.97 20.73
C ARG A 483 -7.86 14.18 21.55
N ASP A 484 -6.70 14.78 21.27
CA ASP A 484 -6.21 15.94 22.02
C ASP A 484 -7.18 17.13 21.89
N ALA A 485 -7.86 17.28 20.75
CA ALA A 485 -8.89 18.30 20.57
C ALA A 485 -10.14 18.02 21.41
N ALA A 486 -10.57 16.77 21.47
CA ALA A 486 -11.69 16.33 22.30
C ALA A 486 -11.37 16.52 23.80
N GLN A 487 -10.17 16.13 24.25
CA GLN A 487 -9.72 16.31 25.62
C GLN A 487 -9.69 17.80 26.01
N ASN A 488 -9.13 18.66 25.15
CA ASN A 488 -9.09 20.10 25.38
C ASN A 488 -10.50 20.72 25.44
N LEU A 489 -11.42 20.28 24.57
CA LEU A 489 -12.81 20.74 24.62
C LEU A 489 -13.46 20.33 25.94
N TYR A 490 -13.31 19.05 26.35
CA TYR A 490 -13.87 18.56 27.61
C TYR A 490 -13.31 19.32 28.82
N ALA A 491 -12.00 19.57 28.85
CA ALA A 491 -11.37 20.32 29.93
C ALA A 491 -11.91 21.77 30.05
N ASN A 492 -12.33 22.38 28.94
CA ASN A 492 -12.83 23.75 28.91
C ASN A 492 -14.35 23.85 29.12
N GLU A 493 -15.12 22.95 28.51
CA GLU A 493 -16.57 23.04 28.40
C GLU A 493 -17.31 21.96 29.21
N GLY A 494 -16.63 20.88 29.59
CA GLY A 494 -17.19 19.79 30.41
C GLY A 494 -18.07 18.78 29.66
N TYR A 495 -18.08 18.82 28.33
CA TYR A 495 -18.85 17.87 27.50
C TYR A 495 -18.14 17.53 26.20
N PHE A 496 -18.52 16.40 25.61
CA PHE A 496 -18.15 16.06 24.23
C PHE A 496 -19.31 16.36 23.26
N PRO A 497 -19.02 16.74 21.99
CA PRO A 497 -20.01 16.99 20.95
C PRO A 497 -21.03 15.86 20.79
N ASP A 498 -22.31 16.16 20.99
CA ASP A 498 -23.40 15.18 20.83
C ASP A 498 -23.90 15.06 19.39
N LEU A 499 -23.54 16.02 18.52
CA LEU A 499 -23.98 16.08 17.13
C LEU A 499 -25.49 15.80 16.97
N ALA A 500 -26.32 16.32 17.88
CA ALA A 500 -27.75 16.02 17.92
C ALA A 500 -28.49 16.48 16.64
N THR A 501 -27.94 17.46 15.94
CA THR A 501 -28.40 17.92 14.62
C THR A 501 -27.20 18.21 13.73
N GLY A 502 -27.34 18.04 12.41
CA GLY A 502 -26.30 18.38 11.44
C GLY A 502 -25.37 17.22 11.04
N SER A 503 -25.47 16.06 11.69
CA SER A 503 -24.92 14.78 11.22
C SER A 503 -26.01 13.84 10.70
N TYR A 504 -25.61 12.83 9.93
CA TYR A 504 -26.54 11.78 9.45
C TYR A 504 -27.02 10.90 10.60
N ILE A 505 -26.14 10.61 11.57
CA ILE A 505 -26.46 9.86 12.78
C ILE A 505 -26.07 10.71 14.00
N PRO A 506 -26.97 10.90 14.99
CA PRO A 506 -26.63 11.58 16.23
C PRO A 506 -25.39 10.96 16.90
N ASN A 507 -24.58 11.82 17.53
CA ASN A 507 -23.33 11.49 18.23
C ASN A 507 -22.21 10.93 17.34
N ARG A 508 -22.36 10.98 16.00
CA ARG A 508 -21.39 10.41 15.08
C ARG A 508 -21.07 11.36 13.93
N SER A 509 -19.82 11.30 13.49
CA SER A 509 -19.41 11.90 12.23
C SER A 509 -18.24 11.14 11.64
N THR A 510 -18.14 11.15 10.31
CA THR A 510 -17.00 10.59 9.57
C THR A 510 -16.32 11.68 8.72
N SER A 511 -15.06 11.51 8.37
CA SER A 511 -14.33 12.46 7.51
C SER A 511 -14.97 12.67 6.13
N ALA A 512 -15.75 11.71 5.63
CA ALA A 512 -16.52 11.83 4.40
C ALA A 512 -17.75 12.75 4.54
N TRP A 513 -18.24 12.98 5.76
CA TRP A 513 -19.37 13.86 6.04
C TRP A 513 -18.90 15.28 6.37
N ASP A 514 -18.42 16.03 5.39
CA ASP A 514 -17.77 17.34 5.58
C ASP A 514 -18.58 18.35 6.43
N GLN A 515 -19.91 18.37 6.29
CA GLN A 515 -20.77 19.28 7.07
C GLN A 515 -20.82 18.92 8.56
N SER A 516 -20.81 17.64 8.92
CA SER A 516 -20.79 17.23 10.33
C SER A 516 -19.37 17.14 10.88
N TRP A 517 -18.40 16.71 10.09
CA TRP A 517 -17.01 16.51 10.51
C TRP A 517 -16.21 17.81 10.45
N GLY A 518 -16.00 18.35 9.26
CA GLY A 518 -15.18 19.53 9.05
C GLY A 518 -15.82 20.78 9.65
N THR A 519 -17.12 20.96 9.42
CA THR A 519 -17.83 22.17 9.86
C THR A 519 -18.35 22.07 11.29
N THR A 520 -19.26 21.14 11.58
CA THR A 520 -19.94 21.12 12.89
C THR A 520 -18.98 20.71 14.01
N LEU A 521 -18.38 19.53 13.91
CA LEU A 521 -17.46 18.98 14.90
C LEU A 521 -16.16 19.80 14.97
N GLY A 522 -15.58 20.16 13.82
CA GLY A 522 -14.39 21.01 13.75
C GLY A 522 -14.57 22.38 14.41
N ASN A 523 -15.70 23.05 14.21
CA ASN A 523 -15.99 24.33 14.87
C ASN A 523 -16.12 24.18 16.39
N GLN A 524 -16.71 23.10 16.88
CA GLN A 524 -16.79 22.83 18.33
C GLN A 524 -15.41 22.56 18.93
N PHE A 525 -14.55 21.83 18.22
CA PHE A 525 -13.15 21.65 18.62
C PHE A 525 -12.27 22.89 18.39
N GLY A 526 -12.78 23.93 17.74
CA GLY A 526 -12.03 25.15 17.44
C GLY A 526 -10.87 24.95 16.47
N LYS A 527 -10.86 23.85 15.69
CA LYS A 527 -9.80 23.53 14.72
C LYS A 527 -10.37 22.84 13.48
N ARG A 528 -9.65 22.96 12.36
CA ARG A 528 -9.90 22.10 11.20
C ARG A 528 -9.48 20.67 11.54
N LEU A 529 -10.36 19.70 11.28
CA LEU A 529 -10.07 18.29 11.49
C LEU A 529 -9.40 17.67 10.26
N PRO A 530 -8.53 16.68 10.46
CA PRO A 530 -7.93 15.91 9.36
C PRO A 530 -9.01 15.15 8.59
N VAL A 531 -8.74 14.87 7.31
CA VAL A 531 -9.60 14.07 6.43
C VAL A 531 -8.77 12.87 6.00
N ASP A 532 -9.35 11.66 6.03
CA ASP A 532 -8.64 10.43 5.62
C ASP A 532 -7.99 10.60 4.23
N PRO A 533 -6.81 10.01 3.94
CA PRO A 533 -6.16 10.21 2.64
C PRO A 533 -6.98 9.64 1.48
N ARG A 534 -7.68 8.52 1.70
CA ARG A 534 -8.59 7.90 0.72
C ARG A 534 -9.98 8.54 0.78
N ASN A 535 -10.49 8.79 1.99
CA ASN A 535 -11.78 9.42 2.29
C ASN A 535 -13.00 8.87 1.51
N VAL A 536 -13.05 7.55 1.33
CA VAL A 536 -14.10 6.87 0.56
C VAL A 536 -14.76 5.76 1.38
N PHE A 537 -16.02 5.50 1.10
CA PHE A 537 -16.72 4.31 1.58
C PHE A 537 -16.68 3.20 0.54
N ASN A 538 -16.71 1.94 0.98
CA ASN A 538 -16.88 0.81 0.09
C ASN A 538 -18.28 0.85 -0.52
N THR A 539 -18.36 1.13 -1.82
CA THR A 539 -19.62 1.23 -2.58
C THR A 539 -20.35 -0.10 -2.76
N GLU A 540 -19.67 -1.24 -2.64
CA GLU A 540 -20.32 -2.57 -2.62
C GLU A 540 -21.12 -2.78 -1.34
N SER A 541 -20.62 -2.23 -0.23
CA SER A 541 -21.30 -2.30 1.07
C SER A 541 -22.42 -1.27 1.21
N CYS A 542 -22.43 -0.23 0.37
CA CYS A 542 -23.46 0.82 0.32
C CYS A 542 -23.96 1.10 -1.10
N PRO A 543 -24.56 0.10 -1.76
CA PRO A 543 -24.90 0.22 -3.16
C PRO A 543 -26.07 1.19 -3.37
N ALA A 544 -25.93 2.11 -4.33
CA ALA A 544 -26.98 3.06 -4.70
C ALA A 544 -28.29 2.36 -5.14
N SER A 545 -28.20 1.13 -5.64
CA SER A 545 -29.36 0.30 -5.99
C SER A 545 -30.23 -0.09 -4.80
N GLU A 546 -29.70 0.00 -3.57
CA GLU A 546 -30.43 -0.30 -2.34
C GLU A 546 -30.90 0.95 -1.59
N GLY A 547 -30.74 2.16 -2.16
CA GLY A 547 -31.19 3.43 -1.57
C GLY A 547 -30.10 4.23 -0.86
N TYR A 548 -28.91 3.65 -0.68
CA TYR A 548 -27.77 4.35 -0.08
C TYR A 548 -27.16 5.40 -1.00
N ASN A 549 -26.73 6.52 -0.42
CA ASN A 549 -25.83 7.44 -1.10
C ASN A 549 -24.39 6.93 -0.99
N PRO A 550 -23.69 6.64 -2.10
CA PRO A 550 -22.35 6.05 -2.09
C PRO A 550 -21.27 6.96 -1.48
N ALA A 551 -21.48 8.29 -1.47
CA ALA A 551 -20.54 9.22 -0.85
C ALA A 551 -20.71 9.30 0.68
N THR A 552 -21.89 8.94 1.21
CA THR A 552 -22.19 9.10 2.64
C THR A 552 -22.53 7.80 3.34
N CYS A 553 -22.66 6.68 2.62
CA CYS A 553 -23.10 5.38 3.15
C CYS A 553 -24.47 5.44 3.85
N TRP A 554 -25.30 6.43 3.49
CA TRP A 554 -26.54 6.76 4.19
C TRP A 554 -27.74 6.60 3.27
N ASP A 555 -28.73 5.85 3.73
CA ASP A 555 -30.04 5.74 3.11
C ASP A 555 -31.07 6.54 3.94
N PRO A 556 -31.61 7.66 3.43
CA PRO A 556 -32.63 8.44 4.12
C PRO A 556 -34.07 7.89 3.98
N GLU A 557 -34.32 6.95 3.06
CA GLU A 557 -35.65 6.46 2.68
C GLU A 557 -36.03 5.12 3.34
N GLU A 558 -35.07 4.37 3.89
CA GLU A 558 -35.34 3.15 4.64
C GLU A 558 -36.07 3.48 5.97
N SER A 559 -37.40 3.35 5.98
CA SER A 559 -38.24 3.63 7.15
C SER A 559 -38.12 2.52 8.20
N VAL A 560 -37.20 2.67 9.15
CA VAL A 560 -37.18 1.81 10.34
C VAL A 560 -38.08 2.45 11.41
N GLU A 561 -39.19 1.80 11.78
CA GLU A 561 -40.09 2.30 12.84
C GLU A 561 -39.34 2.40 14.18
N GLN A 562 -39.16 3.62 14.71
CA GLN A 562 -38.52 3.83 16.01
C GLN A 562 -39.40 4.73 16.90
N PHE A 563 -39.93 4.22 18.01
CA PHE A 563 -40.62 5.02 19.05
C PHE A 563 -41.69 6.04 18.54
N GLY A 564 -42.18 5.92 17.30
CA GLY A 564 -43.07 6.88 16.65
C GLY A 564 -42.45 7.85 15.64
N GLU A 565 -41.16 7.72 15.29
CA GLU A 565 -40.45 8.50 14.26
C GLU A 565 -39.74 7.58 13.23
N GLU A 566 -39.77 8.00 11.96
CA GLU A 566 -39.08 7.36 10.83
C GLU A 566 -37.65 7.91 10.72
N GLY A 567 -36.64 7.03 10.55
CA GLY A 567 -35.24 7.44 10.40
C GLY A 567 -34.45 6.53 9.46
N GLY A 568 -33.46 7.10 8.77
CA GLY A 568 -32.63 6.43 7.77
C GLY A 568 -31.60 5.45 8.34
N ARG A 569 -30.93 4.69 7.47
CA ARG A 569 -29.96 3.64 7.81
C ARG A 569 -28.55 3.97 7.33
N PHE A 570 -27.58 3.66 8.17
CA PHE A 570 -26.15 3.68 7.82
C PHE A 570 -25.61 2.25 7.74
N THR A 571 -24.91 1.94 6.66
CA THR A 571 -24.18 0.68 6.48
C THR A 571 -22.74 1.00 6.15
N CYS A 572 -21.80 0.19 6.61
CA CYS A 572 -20.39 0.34 6.28
C CYS A 572 -19.68 -0.98 6.63
N VAL A 573 -19.38 -1.82 5.65
CA VAL A 573 -18.75 -3.14 5.90
C VAL A 573 -17.37 -3.19 5.24
N LEU A 574 -16.43 -3.86 5.90
CA LEU A 574 -15.08 -4.12 5.38
C LEU A 574 -15.08 -5.28 4.38
N PRO A 575 -14.04 -5.36 3.52
CA PRO A 575 -12.90 -4.43 3.36
C PRO A 575 -13.25 -3.16 2.54
N GLY A 576 -12.37 -2.15 2.50
CA GLY A 576 -12.43 -1.06 1.49
C GLY A 576 -13.17 0.25 1.85
N SER A 577 -13.58 0.47 3.10
CA SER A 577 -14.02 1.80 3.55
C SER A 577 -12.89 2.48 4.34
N ASN A 578 -12.46 3.66 3.91
CA ASN A 578 -11.32 4.39 4.48
C ASN A 578 -11.75 5.81 4.84
N VAL A 579 -12.23 5.96 6.07
CA VAL A 579 -12.64 7.23 6.66
C VAL A 579 -12.15 7.30 8.10
N LEU A 580 -11.99 8.50 8.65
CA LEU A 580 -11.87 8.70 10.10
C LEU A 580 -13.27 8.81 10.70
N MET A 581 -13.50 8.27 11.90
CA MET A 581 -14.81 8.34 12.55
C MET A 581 -14.71 8.79 14.01
N TYR A 582 -15.64 9.65 14.38
CA TYR A 582 -15.91 10.11 15.74
C TYR A 582 -17.22 9.50 16.20
N LYS A 583 -17.22 8.94 17.41
CA LYS A 583 -18.42 8.49 18.10
C LYS A 583 -18.38 8.96 19.54
N ASN A 584 -19.40 9.72 19.91
CA ASN A 584 -19.74 9.98 21.29
C ASN A 584 -20.85 9.01 21.72
N LYS A 585 -20.85 8.59 22.97
CA LYS A 585 -22.03 7.95 23.57
C LYS A 585 -22.69 8.98 24.49
N PRO A 586 -23.98 9.32 24.27
CA PRO A 586 -24.67 10.29 25.11
C PRO A 586 -24.69 9.82 26.56
N GLN A 587 -24.50 10.75 27.49
CA GLN A 587 -24.38 10.48 28.92
C GLN A 587 -25.64 9.80 29.48
N ASP A 588 -25.50 8.63 30.11
CA ASP A 588 -26.50 8.17 31.05
C ASP A 588 -26.20 8.84 32.41
N SER A 589 -27.01 9.82 32.80
CA SER A 589 -26.85 10.60 34.04
C SER A 589 -26.99 9.80 35.36
N SER A 590 -26.81 8.49 35.32
CA SER A 590 -26.92 7.59 36.47
C SER A 590 -25.72 7.77 37.42
N HIS A 591 -26.00 7.98 38.71
CA HIS A 591 -24.98 7.96 39.77
C HIS A 591 -24.66 6.52 40.15
N VAL A 592 -23.38 6.16 40.27
CA VAL A 592 -22.93 4.87 40.81
C VAL A 592 -22.66 5.02 42.30
N ALA A 593 -22.78 3.93 43.05
CA ALA A 593 -22.44 3.92 44.48
C ALA A 593 -20.92 4.11 44.68
N CYS A 594 -20.52 5.10 45.48
CA CYS A 594 -19.16 5.21 46.00
C CYS A 594 -18.95 4.19 47.14
N ASP A 595 -17.75 3.61 47.23
CA ASP A 595 -17.33 2.96 48.48
C ASP A 595 -17.21 4.04 49.57
N SER A 596 -17.99 3.90 50.65
CA SER A 596 -18.07 4.89 51.74
C SER A 596 -17.02 4.67 52.83
N ASP A 597 -16.12 3.71 52.68
CA ASP A 597 -15.26 3.25 53.77
C ASP A 597 -13.83 3.86 53.78
N GLY A 598 -13.55 4.90 52.96
CA GLY A 598 -12.28 5.63 52.93
C GLY A 598 -12.41 7.16 52.81
N ASP A 599 -11.41 7.91 53.28
CA ASP A 599 -11.33 9.39 53.19
C ASP A 599 -11.22 9.92 51.72
N THR A 600 -11.14 9.01 50.75
CA THR A 600 -11.20 9.26 49.30
C THR A 600 -12.30 8.39 48.70
N PRO A 601 -13.25 8.94 47.92
CA PRO A 601 -14.18 8.12 47.17
C PRO A 601 -13.37 7.20 46.23
N GLU A 602 -13.65 5.91 46.25
CA GLU A 602 -13.15 4.95 45.26
C GLU A 602 -14.37 4.33 44.56
N CYS A 603 -14.29 4.17 43.23
CA CYS A 603 -15.33 3.48 42.47
C CYS A 603 -15.37 2.00 42.89
N ASP A 604 -16.51 1.52 43.38
CA ASP A 604 -16.67 0.13 43.85
C ASP A 604 -16.49 -0.87 42.68
N PRO A 605 -15.46 -1.74 42.69
CA PRO A 605 -15.24 -2.73 41.64
C PRO A 605 -16.30 -3.85 41.61
N ASN A 606 -17.18 -3.95 42.62
CA ASN A 606 -18.25 -4.96 42.73
C ASN A 606 -19.66 -4.41 42.48
N SER A 607 -19.84 -3.09 42.36
CA SER A 607 -21.08 -2.51 41.83
C SER A 607 -21.17 -2.81 40.34
N ALA A 608 -22.38 -2.93 39.78
CA ALA A 608 -22.51 -2.82 38.33
C ALA A 608 -21.90 -1.47 37.94
N MET A 609 -20.73 -1.52 37.29
CA MET A 609 -19.98 -0.37 36.81
C MET A 609 -20.90 0.53 35.99
N CYS A 610 -20.52 1.78 35.78
CA CYS A 610 -21.12 2.60 34.72
C CYS A 610 -21.37 1.71 33.48
N PRO A 611 -22.56 1.79 32.84
CA PRO A 611 -22.88 0.97 31.67
C PRO A 611 -21.65 0.91 30.76
N GLY A 612 -21.19 -0.29 30.37
CA GLY A 612 -19.78 -0.67 30.07
C GLY A 612 -18.90 0.24 29.19
N ASP A 613 -19.46 1.30 28.63
CA ASP A 613 -18.85 2.27 27.74
C ASP A 613 -18.70 3.66 28.38
N GLU A 614 -18.89 3.78 29.70
CA GLU A 614 -18.65 4.98 30.51
C GLU A 614 -17.48 4.74 31.48
N TYR A 615 -16.77 5.80 31.88
CA TYR A 615 -15.72 5.70 32.91
C TYR A 615 -16.23 6.33 34.20
N CYS A 616 -15.97 5.69 35.33
CA CYS A 616 -16.28 6.21 36.67
C CYS A 616 -15.13 7.11 37.10
N ASP A 617 -15.38 8.42 37.23
CA ASP A 617 -14.40 9.32 37.82
C ASP A 617 -14.31 9.05 39.32
N ALA A 618 -13.15 8.59 39.79
CA ALA A 618 -12.93 8.26 41.20
C ALA A 618 -13.00 9.48 42.14
N SER A 619 -12.83 10.70 41.63
CA SER A 619 -12.88 11.91 42.45
C SER A 619 -14.29 12.28 42.92
N ASP A 620 -15.32 11.90 42.16
CA ASP A 620 -16.72 12.26 42.42
C ASP A 620 -17.74 11.11 42.20
N CYS A 621 -17.26 9.92 41.84
CA CYS A 621 -18.04 8.72 41.49
C CYS A 621 -19.10 8.96 40.40
N THR A 622 -18.86 9.88 39.48
CA THR A 622 -19.76 10.15 38.37
C THR A 622 -19.37 9.32 37.15
N CYS A 623 -20.37 8.78 36.44
CA CYS A 623 -20.15 8.23 35.12
C CYS A 623 -19.99 9.35 34.11
N ARG A 624 -18.87 9.31 33.38
CA ARG A 624 -18.54 10.31 32.36
C ARG A 624 -18.51 9.67 30.97
N GLN A 625 -18.85 10.52 30.00
CA GLN A 625 -18.84 10.18 28.58
C GLN A 625 -17.46 9.67 28.15
N LYS A 626 -17.46 8.69 27.23
CA LYS A 626 -16.28 8.32 26.45
C LYS A 626 -16.51 8.74 25.00
N VAL A 627 -15.44 9.19 24.36
CA VAL A 627 -15.39 9.31 22.90
C VAL A 627 -14.57 8.16 22.37
N GLU A 628 -15.06 7.53 21.32
CA GLU A 628 -14.37 6.50 20.57
C GLU A 628 -14.04 7.07 19.19
N LEU A 629 -12.77 6.94 18.81
CA LEU A 629 -12.27 7.34 17.51
C LEU A 629 -11.88 6.09 16.74
N TYR A 630 -12.14 6.07 15.44
CA TYR A 630 -11.88 4.89 14.62
C TYR A 630 -11.22 5.23 13.29
N ALA A 631 -10.39 4.29 12.83
CA ALA A 631 -9.81 4.29 11.50
C ALA A 631 -9.73 2.84 10.96
N ASN A 632 -9.70 2.73 9.63
CA ASN A 632 -9.40 1.48 8.95
C ASN A 632 -7.96 1.52 8.47
N LEU A 633 -7.12 0.70 9.07
CA LEU A 633 -5.73 0.52 8.67
C LEU A 633 -5.66 -0.46 7.50
N GLU A 634 -4.98 -0.06 6.43
CA GLU A 634 -4.88 -0.83 5.19
C GLU A 634 -3.79 -1.90 5.25
N TYR A 635 -2.70 -1.66 6.00
CA TYR A 635 -1.58 -2.58 6.11
C TYR A 635 -1.83 -3.59 7.25
N ALA A 636 -1.88 -4.89 6.91
CA ALA A 636 -2.23 -5.99 7.81
C ALA A 636 -1.14 -6.30 8.86
N SER A 637 -0.93 -5.38 9.80
CA SER A 637 0.15 -5.41 10.80
C SER A 637 -0.34 -5.40 12.25
N ASP A 638 0.62 -5.47 13.17
CA ASP A 638 0.47 -5.38 14.64
C ASP A 638 -0.32 -4.16 15.15
N TRP A 639 -0.58 -3.18 14.30
CA TRP A 639 -1.30 -1.98 14.66
C TRP A 639 -2.81 -2.18 14.77
N VAL A 640 -3.34 -3.19 14.09
CA VAL A 640 -4.77 -3.55 14.12
C VAL A 640 -5.18 -3.99 15.52
N THR A 641 -6.19 -3.35 16.10
CA THR A 641 -6.76 -3.71 17.41
C THR A 641 -7.91 -4.73 17.31
N GLY A 642 -8.15 -5.26 16.11
CA GLY A 642 -9.26 -6.17 15.79
C GLY A 642 -10.45 -5.43 15.18
N LEU A 643 -11.42 -6.18 14.65
CA LEU A 643 -12.62 -5.61 14.03
C LEU A 643 -13.51 -4.93 15.07
N VAL A 644 -13.82 -3.66 14.85
CA VAL A 644 -14.67 -2.86 15.72
C VAL A 644 -15.94 -2.47 14.98
N ASN A 645 -17.08 -2.79 15.58
CA ASN A 645 -18.37 -2.32 15.11
C ASN A 645 -18.76 -1.04 15.84
N PRO A 646 -18.51 0.16 15.26
CA PRO A 646 -18.85 1.40 15.93
C PRO A 646 -20.35 1.55 16.11
N CYS A 647 -21.18 0.79 15.39
CA CYS A 647 -22.62 0.86 15.40
C CYS A 647 -23.29 -0.31 16.15
N SER A 648 -22.56 -0.98 17.03
CA SER A 648 -23.07 -2.11 17.84
C SER A 648 -24.24 -1.72 18.78
N ASP A 649 -24.33 -0.46 19.15
CA ASP A 649 -25.41 0.15 19.95
C ASP A 649 -26.69 0.45 19.14
N GLN A 650 -26.65 0.27 17.83
CA GLN A 650 -27.77 0.54 16.93
C GLN A 650 -28.36 -0.78 16.46
N THR A 651 -29.68 -0.95 16.60
CA THR A 651 -30.36 -2.23 16.36
C THR A 651 -30.44 -2.64 14.88
N PHE A 652 -30.11 -1.74 13.94
CA PHE A 652 -30.28 -1.96 12.49
C PHE A 652 -29.12 -1.45 11.62
N SER A 653 -27.95 -1.18 12.20
CA SER A 653 -26.74 -0.87 11.42
C SER A 653 -25.72 -1.98 11.55
N THR A 654 -25.12 -2.34 10.43
CA THR A 654 -23.95 -3.21 10.37
C THR A 654 -22.76 -2.34 10.01
N CYS A 655 -21.91 -2.07 11.00
CA CYS A 655 -20.65 -1.40 10.79
C CYS A 655 -19.54 -2.39 11.10
N ALA A 656 -18.76 -2.81 10.12
CA ALA A 656 -17.50 -3.53 10.38
C ALA A 656 -16.30 -2.68 9.97
N CYS A 657 -16.53 -1.40 9.64
CA CYS A 657 -15.62 -0.52 8.91
C CYS A 657 -14.25 -0.24 9.50
N PHE A 658 -13.98 -0.64 10.73
CA PHE A 658 -12.78 -0.19 11.42
C PHE A 658 -12.09 -1.38 12.07
N ASN A 659 -10.77 -1.38 11.96
CA ASN A 659 -9.89 -2.37 12.57
C ASN A 659 -8.93 -1.71 13.59
N TYR A 660 -9.09 -0.41 13.82
CA TYR A 660 -8.36 0.37 14.79
C TYR A 660 -9.29 1.31 15.55
N SER A 661 -9.13 1.38 16.86
CA SER A 661 -9.87 2.29 17.72
C SER A 661 -8.99 2.96 18.77
N GLU A 662 -9.30 4.22 19.06
CA GLU A 662 -8.71 4.97 20.16
C GLU A 662 -9.80 5.48 21.10
N LEU A 663 -9.56 5.39 22.41
CA LEU A 663 -10.48 5.82 23.45
C LEU A 663 -10.03 7.15 24.03
N VAL A 664 -11.00 8.05 24.21
CA VAL A 664 -10.81 9.34 24.88
C VAL A 664 -11.63 9.36 26.16
N SER A 665 -10.95 9.44 27.29
CA SER A 665 -11.57 9.69 28.61
C SER A 665 -11.28 11.11 29.08
N PRO A 666 -12.18 11.71 29.89
CA PRO A 666 -11.83 12.82 30.75
C PRO A 666 -10.64 12.42 31.65
N GLU A 667 -9.53 13.15 31.57
CA GLU A 667 -8.40 12.98 32.49
C GLU A 667 -8.67 13.56 33.87
#